data_AF-A0A292RH31-F1
#
_entry.id   AF-A0A292RH31-F1
#
_cell.length_a   1.000
_cell.length_b   1.000
_cell.length_c   1.000
_cell.angle_alpha   90.00
_cell.angle_beta   90.00
_cell.angle_gamma   90.00
#
_symmetry.space_group_name_H-M   'P 1'
#
loop_
_entity.id
_entity.type
_entity.pdbx_description
1 polymer ?
#
loop_
_entity_poly.entity_id
_entity_poly.type
_entity_poly.pdbx_seq_one_letter_code
_entity_poly.pdbx_strand_id
1 'polypeptide(L)'
;MKVVNQQQIYQNYHNNNLNSQSVRNNRAGVMHNTMASDTVSFNGLFTPNKMRKMDGWLKDALKFAPAKIDRSERTIKRELDGKSVMQKRLFAELAENYNRHNFGVAQDKKENADLIFAVVNKVKKPTKEHLRLVNSTQMNMSDISKCVDKLGDSSKKVEQFNNVYRDLINAPTDYNISKKSIIGILDSENSDKILKDYQTYRPYLRMHLSEKDCMKNLDEQIVNGTYDAKLQKNIYGIKKLVRGESMQEVIDAEKMAPFASPESNAILVRFADKLSPMHVEDKSNYKKNLIDIYTTTNKKNFEARAKYLDTYMRGYGVDRYKPDEMDNIATLFNKMDEDKSAKKFIEHISLEKTNTVGAGEYLKLIDNISPKRREAYADNITYIMTTGGQDAADKAVRFANINPGTAEGRVAKRFKNFVANIFKPENKEQAEIKSHRRALKGLYKTINIPESESLAAKQAVKATEKVETAAKSEMTQTLPAIRRDAINLPKMEELIGSKNKIKFVIPAPIEAAPKVDSNKLPAQVYSFPAINSLEKAVKATSVEASKTEPAKETKVLRRGIFANKVAKQPSAKKLAVISDVNNIIEKKLGKNTYADQSKVYANNATKMRAGMLPEIFASIKETRAQKRAAGTFNKHKSESNADALELFQKIKGNNKRLVNYMLKVRNADGTRMYTVRDIIGKINETEATIRTAKKSATKDAPFMAKDAKALYNNVLEEQVSQHGALPRAKKA
;
A
#
# COMPACT_ATOMS: atom_id res chain seq x y z
N MET A 1 28.69 -68.41 -6.11
CA MET A 1 27.58 -67.55 -5.62
C MET A 1 28.04 -66.72 -4.43
N LYS A 2 27.87 -65.39 -4.46
CA LYS A 2 27.63 -64.53 -3.29
C LYS A 2 26.83 -63.33 -3.78
N VAL A 3 25.52 -63.35 -3.54
CA VAL A 3 24.62 -62.26 -3.92
C VAL A 3 24.84 -61.12 -2.93
N VAL A 4 25.62 -60.10 -3.33
CA VAL A 4 25.77 -58.88 -2.53
C VAL A 4 24.55 -58.00 -2.79
N ASN A 5 23.82 -57.70 -1.73
CA ASN A 5 22.47 -57.14 -1.80
C ASN A 5 22.46 -55.69 -2.34
N GLN A 6 22.02 -55.52 -3.59
CA GLN A 6 21.96 -54.22 -4.27
C GLN A 6 21.09 -53.18 -3.54
N GLN A 7 20.10 -53.60 -2.74
CA GLN A 7 19.25 -52.69 -1.97
C GLN A 7 20.01 -51.96 -0.85
N GLN A 8 21.00 -52.61 -0.20
CA GLN A 8 21.82 -51.95 0.82
C GLN A 8 22.77 -50.90 0.23
N ILE A 9 23.26 -51.11 -0.99
CA ILE A 9 24.04 -50.09 -1.71
C ILE A 9 23.13 -48.91 -2.07
N TYR A 10 21.91 -49.16 -2.52
CA TYR A 10 20.92 -48.12 -2.85
C TYR A 10 20.54 -47.25 -1.64
N GLN A 11 20.24 -47.85 -0.48
CA GLN A 11 19.88 -47.08 0.73
C GLN A 11 21.06 -46.27 1.28
N ASN A 12 22.27 -46.83 1.29
CA ASN A 12 23.48 -46.09 1.71
C ASN A 12 23.82 -44.92 0.78
N TYR A 13 23.49 -45.00 -0.52
CA TYR A 13 23.65 -43.88 -1.45
C TYR A 13 22.57 -42.80 -1.27
N HIS A 14 21.33 -43.21 -0.96
CA HIS A 14 20.21 -42.28 -0.77
C HIS A 14 20.39 -41.40 0.49
N ASN A 15 20.79 -42.02 1.61
CA ASN A 15 21.02 -41.31 2.87
C ASN A 15 22.18 -40.29 2.79
N ASN A 16 23.24 -40.61 2.04
CA ASN A 16 24.35 -39.68 1.80
C ASN A 16 23.94 -38.48 0.92
N ASN A 17 23.05 -38.68 -0.06
CA ASN A 17 22.56 -37.58 -0.89
C ASN A 17 21.65 -36.61 -0.10
N LEU A 18 20.76 -37.12 0.76
CA LEU A 18 19.89 -36.30 1.62
C LEU A 18 20.68 -35.44 2.62
N ASN A 19 21.69 -36.02 3.28
CA ASN A 19 22.61 -35.26 4.14
C ASN A 19 23.43 -34.21 3.36
N SER A 20 23.76 -34.48 2.08
CA SER A 20 24.46 -33.48 1.25
C SER A 20 23.57 -32.27 0.90
N GLN A 21 22.25 -32.44 0.84
CA GLN A 21 21.30 -31.34 0.58
C GLN A 21 21.01 -30.51 1.83
N SER A 22 20.84 -31.12 3.01
CA SER A 22 20.65 -30.37 4.26
C SER A 22 21.86 -29.49 4.60
N VAL A 23 23.09 -30.01 4.42
CA VAL A 23 24.34 -29.27 4.61
C VAL A 23 24.53 -28.15 3.59
N ARG A 24 23.98 -28.27 2.37
CA ARG A 24 24.03 -27.21 1.34
C ARG A 24 23.01 -26.09 1.58
N ASN A 25 21.80 -26.41 2.02
CA ASN A 25 20.80 -25.40 2.36
C ASN A 25 21.26 -24.52 3.54
N ASN A 26 21.94 -25.10 4.54
CA ASN A 26 22.54 -24.32 5.64
C ASN A 26 23.75 -23.46 5.20
N ARG A 27 24.47 -23.82 4.14
CA ARG A 27 25.60 -23.00 3.62
C ARG A 27 25.17 -21.84 2.72
N ALA A 28 23.99 -21.87 2.12
CA ALA A 28 23.46 -20.74 1.36
C ALA A 28 23.18 -19.50 2.24
N GLY A 29 22.94 -19.69 3.54
CA GLY A 29 22.70 -18.61 4.51
C GLY A 29 23.94 -17.87 5.03
N VAL A 30 25.17 -18.33 4.73
CA VAL A 30 26.40 -17.85 5.41
C VAL A 30 27.30 -16.98 4.50
N MET A 31 26.94 -16.77 3.22
CA MET A 31 27.73 -15.92 2.30
C MET A 31 27.47 -14.39 2.42
N HIS A 32 26.93 -13.92 3.55
CA HIS A 32 26.81 -12.50 3.89
C HIS A 32 27.30 -12.21 5.31
N ASN A 33 28.59 -12.45 5.58
CA ASN A 33 29.42 -11.62 6.48
C ASN A 33 30.88 -12.13 6.56
N THR A 34 31.73 -11.61 5.68
CA THR A 34 33.15 -11.40 6.01
C THR A 34 33.52 -10.00 5.55
N MET A 35 33.54 -9.07 6.52
CA MET A 35 34.00 -7.71 6.29
C MET A 35 35.50 -7.69 5.94
N ALA A 36 35.95 -6.56 5.41
CA ALA A 36 37.36 -6.28 5.24
C ALA A 36 38.12 -6.45 6.56
N SER A 37 39.19 -7.25 6.54
CA SER A 37 40.29 -7.14 7.48
C SER A 37 41.50 -6.63 6.70
N ASP A 38 41.96 -5.43 7.03
CA ASP A 38 43.18 -4.89 6.46
C ASP A 38 44.38 -5.76 6.86
N THR A 39 44.92 -6.52 5.90
CA THR A 39 46.19 -7.24 6.07
C THR A 39 47.27 -6.53 5.28
N VAL A 40 48.27 -6.02 6.01
CA VAL A 40 49.44 -5.26 5.55
C VAL A 40 50.10 -5.89 4.32
N SER A 41 50.38 -5.07 3.32
CA SER A 41 51.09 -5.48 2.10
C SER A 41 52.58 -5.69 2.36
N PHE A 42 53.03 -6.94 2.39
CA PHE A 42 54.46 -7.28 2.28
C PHE A 42 54.87 -7.35 0.80
N ASN A 43 55.50 -6.27 0.31
CA ASN A 43 56.25 -6.29 -0.95
C ASN A 43 57.68 -6.75 -0.64
N GLY A 44 58.02 -8.00 -0.96
CA GLY A 44 59.38 -8.53 -0.77
C GLY A 44 59.53 -9.96 -1.29
N LEU A 45 60.39 -10.11 -2.30
CA LEU A 45 61.01 -11.35 -2.82
C LEU A 45 60.31 -12.69 -2.50
N PHE A 46 59.51 -13.22 -3.43
CA PHE A 46 59.50 -14.65 -3.77
C PHE A 46 59.02 -14.88 -5.21
N THR A 47 59.60 -15.90 -5.86
CA THR A 47 59.56 -16.17 -7.31
C THR A 47 58.22 -16.68 -7.86
N PRO A 48 57.97 -16.57 -9.18
CA PRO A 48 56.67 -16.86 -9.81
C PRO A 48 56.41 -18.37 -9.96
N ASN A 49 55.95 -19.03 -8.90
CA ASN A 49 55.59 -20.46 -8.93
C ASN A 49 54.22 -20.81 -8.28
N LYS A 50 53.30 -19.84 -8.21
CA LYS A 50 51.93 -20.02 -7.65
C LYS A 50 50.82 -20.09 -8.72
N MET A 51 51.07 -20.69 -9.87
CA MET A 51 50.02 -21.21 -10.75
C MET A 51 50.07 -22.75 -10.80
N ARG A 52 48.89 -23.39 -10.89
CA ARG A 52 48.66 -24.85 -11.01
C ARG A 52 48.75 -25.69 -9.71
N LYS A 53 47.84 -25.44 -8.77
CA LYS A 53 47.10 -26.55 -8.14
C LYS A 53 45.64 -26.45 -8.58
N MET A 54 45.15 -27.43 -9.34
CA MET A 54 43.71 -27.55 -9.59
C MET A 54 43.01 -27.83 -8.26
N ASP A 55 41.89 -27.15 -8.05
CA ASP A 55 40.97 -27.35 -6.93
C ASP A 55 40.66 -28.85 -6.76
N GLY A 56 40.63 -29.34 -5.51
CA GLY A 56 40.37 -30.75 -5.22
C GLY A 56 39.03 -31.20 -5.80
N TRP A 57 37.99 -30.38 -5.63
CA TRP A 57 36.67 -30.63 -6.21
C TRP A 57 36.73 -30.75 -7.74
N LEU A 58 37.54 -29.94 -8.43
CA LEU A 58 37.64 -29.99 -9.89
C LEU A 58 38.30 -31.29 -10.36
N LYS A 59 39.30 -31.80 -9.63
CA LYS A 59 39.92 -33.09 -9.94
C LYS A 59 38.91 -34.24 -9.82
N ASP A 60 38.14 -34.25 -8.74
CA ASP A 60 37.12 -35.27 -8.51
C ASP A 60 35.99 -35.18 -9.54
N ALA A 61 35.49 -33.97 -9.81
CA ALA A 61 34.44 -33.76 -10.81
C ALA A 61 34.87 -34.23 -12.21
N LEU A 62 36.12 -33.97 -12.63
CA LEU A 62 36.68 -34.47 -13.88
C LEU A 62 36.90 -35.99 -13.86
N LYS A 63 37.29 -36.58 -12.73
CA LYS A 63 37.43 -38.04 -12.56
C LYS A 63 36.09 -38.77 -12.74
N PHE A 64 34.99 -38.20 -12.27
CA PHE A 64 33.65 -38.80 -12.38
C PHE A 64 32.88 -38.39 -13.65
N ALA A 65 33.36 -37.41 -14.43
CA ALA A 65 32.73 -36.98 -15.67
C ALA A 65 32.51 -38.11 -16.71
N PRO A 66 33.44 -39.07 -16.95
CA PRO A 66 33.23 -40.16 -17.91
C PRO A 66 31.92 -40.94 -17.69
N ALA A 67 31.64 -41.30 -16.43
CA ALA A 67 30.44 -42.05 -16.04
C ALA A 67 29.16 -41.20 -16.09
N LYS A 68 29.28 -39.87 -15.98
CA LYS A 68 28.13 -38.94 -15.96
C LYS A 68 27.59 -38.62 -17.35
N ILE A 69 28.43 -38.70 -18.38
CA ILE A 69 28.10 -38.27 -19.75
C ILE A 69 28.19 -39.41 -20.78
N ASP A 70 28.45 -40.65 -20.33
CA ASP A 70 28.57 -41.84 -21.18
C ASP A 70 29.65 -41.68 -22.27
N ARG A 71 30.87 -41.31 -21.85
CA ARG A 71 32.03 -41.09 -22.73
C ARG A 71 33.29 -41.64 -22.09
N SER A 72 34.22 -42.14 -22.91
CA SER A 72 35.49 -42.67 -22.40
C SER A 72 36.37 -41.59 -21.75
N GLU A 73 37.14 -41.96 -20.73
CA GLU A 73 38.12 -41.06 -20.11
C GLU A 73 39.16 -40.55 -21.12
N ARG A 74 39.54 -41.38 -22.11
CA ARG A 74 40.44 -41.00 -23.20
C ARG A 74 39.83 -39.90 -24.08
N THR A 75 38.53 -39.94 -24.35
CA THR A 75 37.81 -38.90 -25.10
C THR A 75 37.81 -37.58 -24.32
N ILE A 76 37.44 -37.61 -23.05
CA ILE A 76 37.39 -36.40 -22.20
C ILE A 76 38.79 -35.79 -22.03
N LYS A 77 39.83 -36.61 -21.82
CA LYS A 77 41.22 -36.13 -21.74
C LYS A 77 41.67 -35.43 -23.03
N ARG A 78 41.29 -35.94 -24.20
CA ARG A 78 41.60 -35.35 -25.51
C ARG A 78 40.87 -34.01 -25.71
N GLU A 79 39.57 -33.96 -25.50
CA GLU A 79 38.75 -32.74 -25.68
C GLU A 79 39.12 -31.62 -24.68
N LEU A 80 39.63 -31.98 -23.50
CA LEU A 80 40.09 -31.04 -22.49
C LEU A 80 41.59 -30.73 -22.57
N ASP A 81 42.34 -31.29 -23.51
CA ASP A 81 43.73 -30.93 -23.68
C ASP A 81 43.87 -29.49 -24.22
N GLY A 82 44.94 -28.80 -23.83
CA GLY A 82 45.14 -27.37 -24.08
C GLY A 82 44.11 -26.41 -23.42
N LYS A 83 42.96 -26.89 -22.91
CA LYS A 83 41.92 -26.05 -22.31
C LYS A 83 42.37 -25.43 -20.99
N SER A 84 41.96 -24.18 -20.77
CA SER A 84 42.20 -23.44 -19.53
C SER A 84 41.52 -24.11 -18.31
N VAL A 85 42.00 -23.81 -17.10
CA VAL A 85 41.39 -24.30 -15.84
C VAL A 85 39.91 -23.93 -15.75
N MET A 86 39.50 -22.78 -16.30
CA MET A 86 38.12 -22.33 -16.24
C MET A 86 37.22 -22.96 -17.31
N GLN A 87 37.77 -23.36 -18.46
CA GLN A 87 37.05 -24.23 -19.41
C GLN A 87 36.89 -25.65 -18.85
N LYS A 88 37.92 -26.19 -18.20
CA LYS A 88 37.84 -27.48 -17.47
C LYS A 88 36.79 -27.43 -16.35
N ARG A 89 36.67 -26.29 -15.65
CA ARG A 89 35.60 -26.06 -14.69
C ARG A 89 34.21 -25.95 -15.34
N LEU A 90 34.06 -25.19 -16.43
CA LEU A 90 32.80 -25.12 -17.17
C LEU A 90 32.34 -26.51 -17.63
N PHE A 91 33.25 -27.32 -18.20
CA PHE A 91 32.98 -28.71 -18.56
C PHE A 91 32.45 -29.54 -17.38
N ALA A 92 33.12 -29.46 -16.21
CA ALA A 92 32.70 -30.20 -15.03
C ALA A 92 31.29 -29.81 -14.55
N GLU A 93 30.96 -28.51 -14.52
CA GLU A 93 29.63 -28.03 -14.14
C GLU A 93 28.54 -28.45 -15.17
N LEU A 94 28.88 -28.48 -16.46
CA LEU A 94 27.99 -28.96 -17.53
C LEU A 94 27.74 -30.47 -17.45
N ALA A 95 28.77 -31.27 -17.16
CA ALA A 95 28.62 -32.71 -16.93
C ALA A 95 27.72 -33.00 -15.69
N GLU A 96 27.80 -32.17 -14.64
CA GLU A 96 26.89 -32.26 -13.49
C GLU A 96 25.47 -31.77 -13.81
N ASN A 97 25.29 -30.78 -14.69
CA ASN A 97 23.96 -30.37 -15.18
C ASN A 97 23.33 -31.49 -16.03
N TYR A 98 24.06 -32.02 -17.01
CA TYR A 98 23.62 -33.13 -17.85
C TYR A 98 23.18 -34.33 -17.01
N ASN A 99 24.04 -34.78 -16.08
CA ASN A 99 23.71 -35.91 -15.21
C ASN A 99 22.46 -35.64 -14.36
N ARG A 100 22.26 -34.42 -13.84
CA ARG A 100 21.02 -34.06 -13.10
C ARG A 100 19.73 -34.21 -13.92
N HIS A 101 19.79 -34.01 -15.24
CA HIS A 101 18.61 -34.13 -16.12
C HIS A 101 18.47 -35.52 -16.76
N ASN A 102 19.54 -36.33 -16.79
CA ASN A 102 19.61 -37.58 -17.56
C ASN A 102 19.86 -38.84 -16.70
N PHE A 103 20.11 -38.69 -15.40
CA PHE A 103 20.25 -39.83 -14.48
C PHE A 103 18.92 -40.58 -14.32
N GLY A 104 18.91 -41.89 -14.58
CA GLY A 104 17.70 -42.71 -14.55
C GLY A 104 16.76 -42.54 -15.75
N VAL A 105 17.10 -41.69 -16.73
CA VAL A 105 16.33 -41.53 -17.97
C VAL A 105 16.73 -42.63 -18.96
N ALA A 106 15.74 -43.17 -19.69
CA ALA A 106 15.95 -44.17 -20.75
C ALA A 106 16.86 -43.62 -21.86
N GLN A 107 17.72 -44.46 -22.44
CA GLN A 107 18.82 -44.03 -23.33
C GLN A 107 18.32 -43.27 -24.58
N ASP A 108 17.16 -43.65 -25.11
CA ASP A 108 16.45 -43.00 -26.23
C ASP A 108 15.92 -41.60 -25.91
N LYS A 109 15.75 -41.28 -24.62
CA LYS A 109 15.21 -40.00 -24.12
C LYS A 109 16.26 -39.11 -23.46
N LYS A 110 17.53 -39.55 -23.42
CA LYS A 110 18.62 -38.72 -22.93
C LYS A 110 18.93 -37.60 -23.92
N GLU A 111 19.36 -36.46 -23.39
CA GLU A 111 19.88 -35.36 -24.18
C GLU A 111 21.19 -35.74 -24.88
N ASN A 112 21.57 -34.99 -25.91
CA ASN A 112 22.86 -35.21 -26.56
C ASN A 112 24.02 -34.70 -25.68
N ALA A 113 24.81 -35.63 -25.12
CA ALA A 113 26.01 -35.34 -24.34
C ALA A 113 27.06 -34.51 -25.10
N ASP A 114 27.09 -34.56 -26.43
CA ASP A 114 28.09 -33.83 -27.24
C ASP A 114 27.87 -32.30 -27.21
N LEU A 115 26.69 -31.84 -26.80
CA LEU A 115 26.42 -30.42 -26.52
C LEU A 115 27.33 -29.87 -25.40
N ILE A 116 27.81 -30.71 -24.49
CA ILE A 116 28.76 -30.31 -23.43
C ILE A 116 30.08 -29.86 -24.08
N PHE A 117 30.60 -30.63 -25.03
CA PHE A 117 31.83 -30.27 -25.74
C PHE A 117 31.61 -29.07 -26.68
N ALA A 118 30.46 -29.00 -27.37
CA ALA A 118 30.10 -27.86 -28.19
C ALA A 118 30.13 -26.53 -27.40
N VAL A 119 29.49 -26.50 -26.22
CA VAL A 119 29.49 -25.33 -25.33
C VAL A 119 30.90 -24.97 -24.85
N VAL A 120 31.70 -25.95 -24.41
CA VAL A 120 33.07 -25.71 -23.92
C VAL A 120 34.02 -25.25 -25.04
N ASN A 121 33.78 -25.67 -26.27
CA ASN A 121 34.52 -25.23 -27.45
C ASN A 121 34.10 -23.82 -27.90
N LYS A 122 32.83 -23.45 -27.73
CA LYS A 122 32.30 -22.12 -28.08
C LYS A 122 32.69 -21.03 -27.07
N VAL A 123 32.72 -21.34 -25.78
CA VAL A 123 33.14 -20.41 -24.70
C VAL A 123 34.66 -20.48 -24.49
N LYS A 124 35.40 -19.58 -25.16
CA LYS A 124 36.87 -19.52 -25.08
C LYS A 124 37.37 -18.89 -23.78
N LYS A 125 36.61 -17.96 -23.18
CA LYS A 125 36.96 -17.20 -21.98
C LYS A 125 35.85 -17.27 -20.91
N PRO A 126 35.53 -18.46 -20.39
CA PRO A 126 34.44 -18.63 -19.43
C PRO A 126 34.69 -17.86 -18.13
N THR A 127 33.61 -17.29 -17.61
CA THR A 127 33.59 -16.52 -16.35
C THR A 127 32.64 -17.13 -15.33
N LYS A 128 32.63 -16.60 -14.10
CA LYS A 128 31.70 -17.03 -13.04
C LYS A 128 30.23 -16.98 -13.48
N GLU A 129 29.87 -16.04 -14.37
CA GLU A 129 28.50 -15.90 -14.87
C GLU A 129 28.10 -17.01 -15.84
N HIS A 130 29.06 -17.59 -16.59
CA HIS A 130 28.82 -18.78 -17.40
C HIS A 130 28.57 -20.00 -16.50
N LEU A 131 29.32 -20.16 -15.40
CA LEU A 131 29.06 -21.22 -14.42
C LEU A 131 27.69 -21.03 -13.73
N ARG A 132 27.30 -19.77 -13.47
CA ARG A 132 26.00 -19.43 -12.90
C ARG A 132 24.84 -19.68 -13.86
N LEU A 133 25.03 -19.49 -15.17
CA LEU A 133 24.06 -19.87 -16.21
C LEU A 133 23.76 -21.37 -16.15
N VAL A 134 24.80 -22.21 -16.05
CA VAL A 134 24.67 -23.67 -15.97
C VAL A 134 24.02 -24.15 -14.67
N ASN A 135 24.36 -23.51 -13.54
CA ASN A 135 23.96 -23.99 -12.21
C ASN A 135 22.69 -23.39 -11.61
N SER A 136 22.34 -22.14 -11.96
CA SER A 136 21.25 -21.42 -11.27
C SER A 136 19.94 -21.32 -12.04
N THR A 137 19.88 -21.83 -13.27
CA THR A 137 18.71 -21.73 -14.15
C THR A 137 17.85 -22.99 -14.19
N GLN A 138 18.37 -24.15 -13.77
CA GLN A 138 17.74 -25.46 -14.01
C GLN A 138 17.32 -25.67 -15.48
N MET A 139 18.12 -25.14 -16.42
CA MET A 139 18.00 -25.46 -17.84
C MET A 139 18.61 -26.82 -18.13
N ASN A 140 18.04 -27.50 -19.13
CA ASN A 140 18.62 -28.70 -19.73
C ASN A 140 19.80 -28.31 -20.66
N MET A 141 20.53 -29.29 -21.17
CA MET A 141 21.70 -29.04 -22.01
C MET A 141 21.35 -28.41 -23.37
N SER A 142 20.20 -28.75 -23.97
CA SER A 142 19.72 -28.11 -25.21
C SER A 142 19.51 -26.60 -25.04
N ASP A 143 18.85 -26.21 -23.94
CA ASP A 143 18.55 -24.82 -23.59
C ASP A 143 19.82 -24.03 -23.21
N ILE A 144 20.77 -24.66 -22.49
CA ILE A 144 22.08 -24.07 -22.20
C ILE A 144 22.87 -23.80 -23.48
N SER A 145 22.88 -24.75 -24.42
CA SER A 145 23.55 -24.57 -25.71
C SER A 145 23.02 -23.34 -26.44
N LYS A 146 21.69 -23.24 -26.61
CA LYS A 146 21.05 -22.08 -27.26
C LYS A 146 21.41 -20.75 -26.58
N CYS A 147 21.43 -20.72 -25.25
CA CYS A 147 21.82 -19.52 -24.51
C CYS A 147 23.28 -19.13 -24.82
N VAL A 148 24.20 -20.09 -24.81
CA VAL A 148 25.61 -19.87 -25.17
C VAL A 148 25.77 -19.49 -26.65
N ASP A 149 24.93 -20.03 -27.53
CA ASP A 149 24.96 -19.74 -28.96
C ASP A 149 24.68 -18.26 -29.27
N LYS A 150 23.81 -17.62 -28.48
CA LYS A 150 23.43 -16.20 -28.60
C LYS A 150 24.30 -15.26 -27.74
N LEU A 151 24.71 -15.68 -26.55
CA LEU A 151 25.41 -14.83 -25.57
C LEU A 151 26.95 -14.83 -25.74
N GLY A 152 27.51 -15.94 -26.22
CA GLY A 152 28.96 -16.12 -26.41
C GLY A 152 29.79 -15.93 -25.13
N ASP A 153 31.05 -15.50 -25.29
CA ASP A 153 31.99 -15.22 -24.18
C ASP A 153 31.63 -13.96 -23.34
N SER A 154 30.56 -13.23 -23.67
CA SER A 154 30.28 -11.93 -23.05
C SER A 154 29.73 -12.06 -21.65
N SER A 155 30.62 -12.05 -20.65
CA SER A 155 30.25 -12.12 -19.23
C SER A 155 29.16 -11.13 -18.82
N LYS A 156 29.12 -9.94 -19.44
CA LYS A 156 28.09 -8.92 -19.18
C LYS A 156 26.72 -9.31 -19.75
N LYS A 157 26.66 -9.84 -20.99
CA LYS A 157 25.40 -10.33 -21.57
C LYS A 157 24.87 -11.53 -20.79
N VAL A 158 25.76 -12.45 -20.40
CA VAL A 158 25.42 -13.62 -19.57
C VAL A 158 24.93 -13.19 -18.19
N GLU A 159 25.55 -12.21 -17.54
CA GLU A 159 25.06 -11.65 -16.26
C GLU A 159 23.66 -11.02 -16.41
N GLN A 160 23.46 -10.23 -17.46
CA GLN A 160 22.17 -9.59 -17.75
C GLN A 160 21.07 -10.65 -17.94
N PHE A 161 21.31 -11.65 -18.78
CA PHE A 161 20.38 -12.76 -18.97
C PHE A 161 20.15 -13.58 -17.69
N ASN A 162 21.18 -13.91 -16.92
CA ASN A 162 21.04 -14.59 -15.61
C ASN A 162 20.11 -13.82 -14.65
N ASN A 163 20.21 -12.50 -14.64
CA ASN A 163 19.39 -11.65 -13.78
C ASN A 163 17.93 -11.54 -14.29
N VAL A 164 17.73 -11.44 -15.61
CA VAL A 164 16.39 -11.50 -16.25
C VAL A 164 15.72 -12.84 -15.98
N TYR A 165 16.44 -13.94 -16.22
CA TYR A 165 15.94 -15.30 -16.01
C TYR A 165 15.49 -15.50 -14.56
N ARG A 166 16.32 -15.11 -13.59
CA ARG A 166 16.00 -15.22 -12.17
C ARG A 166 14.78 -14.38 -11.78
N ASP A 167 14.61 -13.17 -12.32
CA ASP A 167 13.45 -12.33 -11.98
C ASP A 167 12.13 -12.84 -12.57
N LEU A 168 12.18 -13.47 -13.75
CA LEU A 168 11.01 -14.00 -14.45
C LEU A 168 10.60 -15.38 -13.94
N ILE A 169 11.54 -16.31 -13.71
CA ILE A 169 11.22 -17.66 -13.20
C ILE A 169 10.74 -17.64 -11.74
N ASN A 170 11.10 -16.59 -10.97
CA ASN A 170 10.59 -16.34 -9.61
C ASN A 170 9.50 -15.24 -9.60
N ALA A 171 8.85 -14.97 -10.73
CA ALA A 171 7.64 -14.16 -10.74
C ALA A 171 6.50 -14.88 -9.99
N PRO A 172 5.49 -14.16 -9.46
CA PRO A 172 4.29 -14.79 -8.93
C PRO A 172 3.65 -15.74 -9.95
N THR A 173 3.08 -16.83 -9.46
CA THR A 173 2.47 -17.93 -10.26
C THR A 173 1.41 -17.44 -11.24
N ASP A 174 0.78 -16.31 -10.94
CA ASP A 174 -0.31 -15.62 -11.66
C ASP A 174 -0.10 -15.45 -13.19
N TYR A 175 1.13 -15.58 -13.71
CA TYR A 175 1.46 -15.37 -15.13
C TYR A 175 2.01 -16.61 -15.88
N ASN A 176 2.12 -17.77 -15.22
CA ASN A 176 2.53 -19.05 -15.80
C ASN A 176 3.71 -19.00 -16.81
N ILE A 177 4.79 -18.30 -16.44
CA ILE A 177 5.94 -18.07 -17.35
C ILE A 177 6.79 -19.33 -17.46
N SER A 178 6.85 -19.93 -18.66
CA SER A 178 7.65 -21.14 -18.91
C SER A 178 9.15 -20.84 -19.06
N LYS A 179 10.01 -21.81 -18.70
CA LYS A 179 11.47 -21.73 -18.91
C LYS A 179 11.83 -21.45 -20.38
N LYS A 180 11.13 -22.10 -21.32
CA LYS A 180 11.33 -21.96 -22.77
C LYS A 180 11.02 -20.55 -23.25
N SER A 181 9.92 -19.97 -22.74
CA SER A 181 9.53 -18.59 -23.07
C SER A 181 10.60 -17.57 -22.68
N ILE A 182 11.24 -17.74 -21.52
CA ILE A 182 12.31 -16.84 -21.06
C ILE A 182 13.55 -16.93 -21.96
N ILE A 183 13.88 -18.13 -22.46
CA ILE A 183 14.99 -18.32 -23.41
C ILE A 183 14.69 -17.63 -24.74
N GLY A 184 13.44 -17.63 -25.19
CA GLY A 184 12.98 -16.93 -26.39
C GLY A 184 13.24 -15.42 -26.40
N ILE A 185 13.55 -14.79 -25.26
CA ILE A 185 14.03 -13.41 -25.21
C ILE A 185 15.34 -13.24 -26.02
N LEU A 186 16.16 -14.30 -26.15
CA LEU A 186 17.40 -14.32 -26.94
C LEU A 186 17.17 -14.50 -28.45
N ASP A 187 15.93 -14.76 -28.87
CA ASP A 187 15.54 -14.85 -30.28
C ASP A 187 15.02 -13.54 -30.85
N SER A 188 14.76 -12.54 -29.99
CA SER A 188 14.39 -11.18 -30.38
C SER A 188 15.55 -10.41 -31.04
N GLU A 189 15.21 -9.62 -32.06
CA GLU A 189 16.15 -8.73 -32.74
C GLU A 189 16.67 -7.63 -31.80
N ASN A 190 15.83 -7.16 -30.86
CA ASN A 190 16.22 -6.20 -29.83
C ASN A 190 16.72 -6.86 -28.53
N SER A 191 17.03 -8.16 -28.51
CA SER A 191 17.46 -8.91 -27.32
C SER A 191 18.53 -8.20 -26.48
N ASP A 192 19.60 -7.68 -27.09
CA ASP A 192 20.65 -6.90 -26.40
C ASP A 192 20.13 -5.65 -25.69
N LYS A 193 19.18 -4.94 -26.31
CA LYS A 193 18.53 -3.75 -25.75
C LYS A 193 17.59 -4.13 -24.61
N ILE A 194 16.83 -5.21 -24.78
CA ILE A 194 15.89 -5.73 -23.80
C ILE A 194 16.61 -6.24 -22.54
N LEU A 195 17.72 -6.97 -22.70
CA LEU A 195 18.54 -7.46 -21.58
C LEU A 195 19.26 -6.31 -20.86
N LYS A 196 19.73 -5.30 -21.59
CA LYS A 196 20.42 -4.14 -21.03
C LYS A 196 19.49 -3.24 -20.23
N ASP A 197 18.34 -2.89 -20.80
CA ASP A 197 17.38 -1.94 -20.22
C ASP A 197 16.15 -2.68 -19.64
N TYR A 198 16.37 -3.89 -19.09
CA TYR A 198 15.31 -4.81 -18.65
C TYR A 198 14.19 -4.18 -17.81
N GLN A 199 14.50 -3.22 -16.91
CA GLN A 199 13.46 -2.60 -16.08
C GLN A 199 12.39 -1.83 -16.89
N THR A 200 12.71 -1.42 -18.11
CA THR A 200 11.78 -0.78 -19.07
C THR A 200 10.80 -1.78 -19.68
N TYR A 201 11.26 -3.01 -19.95
CA TYR A 201 10.52 -4.08 -20.63
C TYR A 201 9.90 -5.11 -19.68
N ARG A 202 10.41 -5.19 -18.45
CA ARG A 202 9.97 -6.09 -17.38
C ARG A 202 8.45 -6.11 -17.13
N PRO A 203 7.72 -4.98 -17.15
CA PRO A 203 6.26 -5.02 -16.99
C PRO A 203 5.57 -5.79 -18.13
N TYR A 204 5.96 -5.51 -19.38
CA TYR A 204 5.43 -6.19 -20.57
C TYR A 204 5.77 -7.68 -20.55
N LEU A 205 7.05 -8.03 -20.38
CA LEU A 205 7.51 -9.43 -20.31
C LEU A 205 6.81 -10.21 -19.18
N ARG A 206 6.55 -9.59 -18.03
CA ARG A 206 5.82 -10.27 -16.94
C ARG A 206 4.34 -10.53 -17.24
N MET A 207 3.74 -9.81 -18.18
CA MET A 207 2.33 -10.02 -18.57
C MET A 207 2.19 -10.95 -19.77
N HIS A 208 3.06 -10.80 -20.76
CA HIS A 208 2.85 -11.37 -22.11
C HIS A 208 3.78 -12.53 -22.46
N LEU A 209 4.82 -12.84 -21.68
CA LEU A 209 5.85 -13.83 -22.10
C LEU A 209 5.34 -15.28 -22.22
N SER A 210 4.15 -15.61 -21.70
CA SER A 210 3.46 -16.87 -21.98
C SER A 210 2.74 -16.90 -23.34
N GLU A 211 2.55 -15.74 -23.99
CA GLU A 211 1.89 -15.58 -25.29
C GLU A 211 2.84 -15.93 -26.44
N LYS A 212 2.32 -16.59 -27.48
CA LYS A 212 3.09 -17.13 -28.61
C LYS A 212 3.94 -16.08 -29.33
N ASP A 213 3.38 -14.89 -29.56
CA ASP A 213 3.99 -13.84 -30.40
C ASP A 213 4.57 -12.67 -29.58
N CYS A 214 4.75 -12.86 -28.26
CA CYS A 214 5.21 -11.82 -27.32
C CYS A 214 6.45 -11.06 -27.77
N MET A 215 7.51 -11.78 -28.16
CA MET A 215 8.78 -11.14 -28.56
C MET A 215 8.64 -10.39 -29.89
N LYS A 216 7.87 -10.92 -30.85
CA LYS A 216 7.57 -10.27 -32.13
C LYS A 216 6.80 -8.96 -31.91
N ASN A 217 5.71 -9.03 -31.13
CA ASN A 217 4.89 -7.86 -30.79
C ASN A 217 5.68 -6.80 -30.01
N LEU A 218 6.67 -7.20 -29.21
CA LEU A 218 7.58 -6.29 -28.52
C LEU A 218 8.59 -5.66 -29.47
N ASP A 219 9.19 -6.45 -30.36
CA ASP A 219 10.15 -5.97 -31.37
C ASP A 219 9.47 -4.94 -32.30
N GLU A 220 8.27 -5.22 -32.81
CA GLU A 220 7.48 -4.28 -33.60
C GLU A 220 7.21 -2.95 -32.86
N GLN A 221 6.85 -3.00 -31.58
CA GLN A 221 6.65 -1.78 -30.76
C GLN A 221 7.97 -1.01 -30.50
N ILE A 222 9.10 -1.71 -30.42
CA ILE A 222 10.42 -1.09 -30.24
C ILE A 222 10.89 -0.42 -31.53
N VAL A 223 10.72 -1.09 -32.68
CA VAL A 223 11.11 -0.60 -34.02
C VAL A 223 10.26 0.60 -34.42
N ASN A 224 8.94 0.50 -34.25
CA ASN A 224 8.01 1.58 -34.58
C ASN A 224 8.01 2.74 -33.56
N GLY A 225 8.78 2.62 -32.47
CA GLY A 225 8.86 3.63 -31.41
C GLY A 225 7.57 3.79 -30.58
N THR A 226 6.61 2.87 -30.69
CA THR A 226 5.30 2.94 -30.05
C THR A 226 5.28 2.34 -28.64
N TYR A 227 6.35 1.69 -28.18
CA TYR A 227 6.44 1.12 -26.83
C TYR A 227 6.40 2.18 -25.71
N ASP A 228 5.24 2.35 -25.06
CA ASP A 228 5.12 3.19 -23.85
C ASP A 228 5.41 2.37 -22.56
N ALA A 229 6.65 2.49 -22.09
CA ALA A 229 7.11 1.89 -20.83
C ALA A 229 6.32 2.34 -19.58
N LYS A 230 5.72 3.54 -19.58
CA LYS A 230 4.88 4.04 -18.48
C LYS A 230 3.52 3.37 -18.54
N LEU A 231 2.90 3.29 -19.71
CA LEU A 231 1.62 2.59 -19.91
C LEU A 231 1.75 1.13 -19.47
N GLN A 232 2.76 0.41 -19.98
CA GLN A 232 2.98 -1.00 -19.63
C GLN A 232 3.22 -1.21 -18.13
N LYS A 233 3.97 -0.31 -17.48
CA LYS A 233 4.14 -0.31 -16.02
C LYS A 233 2.84 -0.07 -15.27
N ASN A 234 1.96 0.79 -15.77
CA ASN A 234 0.68 1.09 -15.16
C ASN A 234 -0.31 -0.08 -15.31
N ILE A 235 -0.40 -0.69 -16.51
CA ILE A 235 -1.21 -1.89 -16.76
C ILE A 235 -0.77 -3.03 -15.82
N TYR A 236 0.52 -3.34 -15.76
CA TYR A 236 1.06 -4.35 -14.86
C TYR A 236 0.80 -4.02 -13.38
N GLY A 237 0.91 -2.73 -13.02
CA GLY A 237 0.59 -2.24 -11.69
C GLY A 237 -0.87 -2.52 -11.31
N ILE A 238 -1.81 -2.19 -12.17
CA ILE A 238 -3.25 -2.42 -11.98
C ILE A 238 -3.53 -3.92 -11.86
N LYS A 239 -3.11 -4.75 -12.83
CA LYS A 239 -3.29 -6.21 -12.79
C LYS A 239 -2.71 -6.85 -11.51
N LYS A 240 -1.61 -6.29 -10.97
CA LYS A 240 -1.00 -6.78 -9.72
C LYS A 240 -1.81 -6.44 -8.45
N LEU A 241 -2.57 -5.34 -8.44
CA LEU A 241 -3.41 -4.95 -7.29
C LEU A 241 -4.63 -5.86 -7.11
N VAL A 242 -5.02 -6.60 -8.16
CA VAL A 242 -6.33 -7.23 -8.31
C VAL A 242 -6.18 -8.69 -8.69
N ARG A 243 -5.89 -9.49 -7.67
CA ARG A 243 -5.47 -10.90 -7.81
C ARG A 243 -6.61 -11.92 -7.77
N GLY A 244 -7.78 -11.53 -7.25
CA GLY A 244 -8.97 -12.39 -7.25
C GLY A 244 -9.55 -12.50 -8.67
N GLU A 245 -9.89 -13.72 -9.08
CA GLU A 245 -10.42 -14.06 -10.40
C GLU A 245 -11.64 -13.19 -10.80
N SER A 246 -12.59 -13.05 -9.88
CA SER A 246 -13.77 -12.19 -10.00
C SER A 246 -13.46 -10.72 -10.29
N MET A 247 -12.34 -10.19 -9.78
CA MET A 247 -11.88 -8.83 -10.07
C MET A 247 -11.18 -8.75 -11.44
N GLN A 248 -10.57 -9.82 -11.94
CA GLN A 248 -9.89 -9.82 -13.23
C GLN A 248 -10.90 -9.74 -14.39
N GLU A 249 -12.07 -10.38 -14.28
CA GLU A 249 -13.16 -10.29 -15.27
C GLU A 249 -13.62 -8.84 -15.52
N VAL A 250 -13.71 -8.04 -14.45
CA VAL A 250 -14.27 -6.69 -14.49
C VAL A 250 -13.25 -5.58 -14.73
N ILE A 251 -11.96 -5.90 -14.80
CA ILE A 251 -10.91 -4.89 -14.90
C ILE A 251 -10.41 -4.72 -16.33
N ASP A 252 -10.53 -3.49 -16.80
CA ASP A 252 -9.96 -3.03 -18.07
C ASP A 252 -8.69 -2.23 -17.77
N ALA A 253 -7.60 -2.97 -17.50
CA ALA A 253 -6.33 -2.38 -17.08
C ALA A 253 -5.73 -1.44 -18.14
N GLU A 254 -6.05 -1.66 -19.42
CA GLU A 254 -5.59 -0.84 -20.54
C GLU A 254 -6.29 0.52 -20.56
N LYS A 255 -7.63 0.57 -20.46
CA LYS A 255 -8.37 1.84 -20.34
C LYS A 255 -8.08 2.59 -19.04
N MET A 256 -7.81 1.87 -17.95
CA MET A 256 -7.47 2.46 -16.65
C MET A 256 -6.03 3.03 -16.61
N ALA A 257 -5.06 2.40 -17.26
CA ALA A 257 -3.63 2.72 -17.10
C ALA A 257 -3.21 4.18 -17.42
N PRO A 258 -3.79 4.89 -18.40
CA PRO A 258 -3.51 6.32 -18.62
C PRO A 258 -3.80 7.20 -17.39
N PHE A 259 -4.81 6.83 -16.59
CA PHE A 259 -5.30 7.55 -15.41
C PHE A 259 -4.68 7.06 -14.08
N ALA A 260 -3.76 6.09 -14.13
CA ALA A 260 -3.23 5.49 -12.91
C ALA A 260 -2.45 6.48 -12.04
N SER A 261 -2.92 6.63 -10.79
CA SER A 261 -2.39 7.52 -9.77
C SER A 261 -2.33 6.80 -8.41
N PRO A 262 -1.58 7.31 -7.41
CA PRO A 262 -1.65 6.78 -6.05
C PRO A 262 -3.09 6.74 -5.51
N GLU A 263 -3.87 7.78 -5.82
CA GLU A 263 -5.27 7.95 -5.42
C GLU A 263 -6.20 6.92 -6.08
N SER A 264 -6.18 6.78 -7.41
CA SER A 264 -7.04 5.83 -8.13
C SER A 264 -6.69 4.36 -7.82
N ASN A 265 -5.40 4.04 -7.69
CA ASN A 265 -4.95 2.72 -7.23
C ASN A 265 -5.41 2.41 -5.79
N ALA A 266 -5.41 3.39 -4.89
CA ALA A 266 -5.88 3.20 -3.53
C ALA A 266 -7.41 3.06 -3.42
N ILE A 267 -8.18 3.58 -4.39
CA ILE A 267 -9.60 3.25 -4.51
C ILE A 267 -9.79 1.83 -5.07
N LEU A 268 -9.05 1.45 -6.11
CA LEU A 268 -9.15 0.10 -6.71
C LEU A 268 -8.90 -1.03 -5.70
N VAL A 269 -7.92 -0.87 -4.81
CA VAL A 269 -7.64 -1.85 -3.73
C VAL A 269 -8.83 -2.03 -2.80
N ARG A 270 -9.55 -0.95 -2.46
CA ARG A 270 -10.76 -1.03 -1.61
C ARG A 270 -11.87 -1.82 -2.29
N PHE A 271 -12.04 -1.65 -3.59
CA PHE A 271 -12.97 -2.46 -4.36
C PHE A 271 -12.57 -3.94 -4.37
N ALA A 272 -11.29 -4.24 -4.64
CA ALA A 272 -10.78 -5.60 -4.68
C ALA A 272 -10.84 -6.34 -3.33
N ASP A 273 -10.59 -5.65 -2.21
CA ASP A 273 -10.53 -6.26 -0.88
C ASP A 273 -11.91 -6.51 -0.25
N LYS A 274 -12.95 -5.74 -0.64
CA LYS A 274 -14.24 -5.67 0.10
C LYS A 274 -15.51 -5.50 -0.73
N LEU A 275 -15.42 -5.15 -2.01
CA LEU A 275 -16.56 -5.00 -2.93
C LEU A 275 -16.39 -5.89 -4.17
N SER A 276 -15.72 -7.02 -4.02
CA SER A 276 -15.50 -8.01 -5.09
C SER A 276 -16.83 -8.46 -5.72
N PRO A 277 -16.98 -8.46 -7.06
CA PRO A 277 -18.22 -8.81 -7.76
C PRO A 277 -18.47 -10.33 -7.81
N MET A 278 -18.08 -11.06 -6.75
CA MET A 278 -18.13 -12.54 -6.73
C MET A 278 -19.55 -13.09 -6.82
N HIS A 279 -20.53 -12.34 -6.29
CA HIS A 279 -21.95 -12.69 -6.29
C HIS A 279 -22.78 -11.86 -7.31
N VAL A 280 -22.11 -11.23 -8.29
CA VAL A 280 -22.77 -10.41 -9.31
C VAL A 280 -22.86 -11.23 -10.60
N GLU A 281 -24.09 -11.53 -11.02
CA GLU A 281 -24.35 -12.29 -12.25
C GLU A 281 -23.98 -11.49 -13.51
N ASP A 282 -24.60 -10.32 -13.72
CA ASP A 282 -24.19 -9.38 -14.77
C ASP A 282 -23.17 -8.36 -14.25
N LYS A 283 -21.91 -8.57 -14.63
CA LYS A 283 -20.78 -7.72 -14.24
C LYS A 283 -20.57 -6.53 -15.19
N SER A 284 -21.43 -6.32 -16.19
CA SER A 284 -21.29 -5.25 -17.20
C SER A 284 -21.29 -3.84 -16.61
N ASN A 285 -22.32 -3.51 -15.81
CA ASN A 285 -22.42 -2.23 -15.08
C ASN A 285 -21.28 -2.07 -14.07
N TYR A 286 -20.93 -3.15 -13.35
CA TYR A 286 -19.81 -3.12 -12.40
C TYR A 286 -18.51 -2.72 -13.09
N LYS A 287 -18.18 -3.33 -14.23
CA LYS A 287 -17.01 -3.01 -15.05
C LYS A 287 -17.02 -1.56 -15.53
N LYS A 288 -18.14 -1.09 -16.08
CA LYS A 288 -18.33 0.29 -16.55
C LYS A 288 -18.08 1.29 -15.42
N ASN A 289 -18.73 1.10 -14.28
CA ASN A 289 -18.63 2.02 -13.15
C ASN A 289 -17.27 1.97 -12.46
N LEU A 290 -16.62 0.80 -12.40
CA LEU A 290 -15.27 0.70 -11.84
C LEU A 290 -14.27 1.49 -12.69
N ILE A 291 -14.38 1.44 -14.02
CA ILE A 291 -13.58 2.26 -14.94
C ILE A 291 -13.86 3.75 -14.71
N ASP A 292 -15.13 4.17 -14.64
CA ASP A 292 -15.50 5.58 -14.42
C ASP A 292 -14.98 6.10 -13.06
N ILE A 293 -15.25 5.38 -11.97
CA ILE A 293 -14.77 5.74 -10.63
C ILE A 293 -13.23 5.80 -10.61
N TYR A 294 -12.54 4.84 -11.24
CA TYR A 294 -11.08 4.83 -11.30
C TYR A 294 -10.51 6.04 -12.06
N THR A 295 -11.05 6.34 -13.24
CA THR A 295 -10.54 7.40 -14.12
C THR A 295 -10.90 8.80 -13.64
N THR A 296 -12.05 8.97 -12.96
CA THR A 296 -12.46 10.24 -12.32
C THR A 296 -11.77 10.50 -10.96
N THR A 297 -11.22 9.46 -10.30
CA THR A 297 -10.54 9.61 -9.01
C THR A 297 -9.23 10.39 -9.16
N ASN A 298 -9.10 11.45 -8.38
CA ASN A 298 -7.95 12.35 -8.33
C ASN A 298 -7.77 12.95 -6.93
N LYS A 299 -6.70 13.73 -6.73
CA LYS A 299 -6.37 14.27 -5.40
C LYS A 299 -7.44 15.15 -4.74
N LYS A 300 -8.41 15.73 -5.48
CA LYS A 300 -9.46 16.59 -4.91
C LYS A 300 -10.64 15.81 -4.33
N ASN A 301 -10.97 14.65 -4.92
CA ASN A 301 -12.11 13.82 -4.51
C ASN A 301 -11.70 12.58 -3.69
N PHE A 302 -10.47 12.10 -3.87
CA PHE A 302 -9.95 10.89 -3.22
C PHE A 302 -10.25 10.79 -1.73
N GLU A 303 -9.96 11.82 -0.93
CA GLU A 303 -10.13 11.77 0.54
C GLU A 303 -11.58 11.50 0.95
N ALA A 304 -12.54 12.10 0.24
CA ALA A 304 -13.97 11.92 0.50
C ALA A 304 -14.47 10.53 0.04
N ARG A 305 -14.11 10.15 -1.19
CA ARG A 305 -14.43 8.83 -1.78
C ARG A 305 -13.84 7.69 -0.93
N ALA A 306 -12.59 7.84 -0.47
CA ALA A 306 -11.91 6.88 0.39
C ALA A 306 -12.56 6.80 1.79
N LYS A 307 -12.88 7.94 2.42
CA LYS A 307 -13.55 7.96 3.73
C LYS A 307 -14.92 7.28 3.69
N TYR A 308 -15.68 7.49 2.62
CA TYR A 308 -16.94 6.79 2.38
C TYR A 308 -16.73 5.27 2.35
N LEU A 309 -15.84 4.78 1.47
CA LEU A 309 -15.55 3.35 1.35
C LEU A 309 -15.02 2.76 2.65
N ASP A 310 -14.08 3.42 3.34
CA ASP A 310 -13.52 2.97 4.61
C ASP A 310 -14.57 2.84 5.72
N THR A 311 -15.64 3.63 5.64
CA THR A 311 -16.79 3.52 6.55
C THR A 311 -17.71 2.37 6.14
N TYR A 312 -18.11 2.32 4.87
CA TYR A 312 -18.94 1.26 4.30
C TYR A 312 -18.35 -0.15 4.56
N MET A 313 -17.05 -0.32 4.31
CA MET A 313 -16.31 -1.57 4.46
C MET A 313 -16.21 -2.08 5.91
N ARG A 314 -16.53 -1.27 6.93
CA ARG A 314 -16.58 -1.70 8.35
C ARG A 314 -17.94 -2.24 8.77
N GLY A 315 -19.02 -1.89 8.07
CA GLY A 315 -20.39 -2.30 8.39
C GLY A 315 -20.88 -3.55 7.65
N TYR A 316 -20.20 -3.95 6.57
CA TYR A 316 -20.62 -5.04 5.70
C TYR A 316 -19.85 -6.34 5.94
N GLY A 317 -20.58 -7.39 6.30
CA GLY A 317 -20.16 -8.77 6.02
C GLY A 317 -20.22 -9.04 4.51
N VAL A 318 -19.50 -10.06 4.04
CA VAL A 318 -19.27 -10.33 2.61
C VAL A 318 -20.58 -10.63 1.86
N ASP A 319 -21.61 -11.10 2.57
CA ASP A 319 -22.84 -11.70 2.00
C ASP A 319 -23.98 -10.70 1.73
N ARG A 320 -23.72 -9.39 1.62
CA ARG A 320 -24.77 -8.36 1.44
C ARG A 320 -24.53 -7.34 0.32
N TYR A 321 -23.72 -7.68 -0.67
CA TYR A 321 -23.62 -6.85 -1.87
C TYR A 321 -24.97 -6.84 -2.62
N LYS A 322 -25.65 -5.68 -2.69
CA LYS A 322 -26.87 -5.51 -3.51
C LYS A 322 -26.47 -5.31 -4.98
N PRO A 323 -27.19 -5.86 -5.98
CA PRO A 323 -26.83 -5.72 -7.39
C PRO A 323 -26.63 -4.25 -7.85
N ASP A 324 -27.47 -3.34 -7.36
CA ASP A 324 -27.47 -1.90 -7.65
C ASP A 324 -26.41 -1.08 -6.89
N GLU A 325 -25.69 -1.67 -5.94
CA GLU A 325 -24.82 -0.93 -5.03
C GLU A 325 -23.68 -0.22 -5.77
N MET A 326 -23.12 -0.79 -6.84
CA MET A 326 -22.07 -0.13 -7.62
C MET A 326 -22.60 1.05 -8.44
N ASP A 327 -23.82 0.98 -8.97
CA ASP A 327 -24.49 2.11 -9.62
C ASP A 327 -24.76 3.24 -8.61
N ASN A 328 -25.19 2.88 -7.40
CA ASN A 328 -25.39 3.81 -6.30
C ASN A 328 -24.06 4.47 -5.87
N ILE A 329 -22.96 3.71 -5.73
CA ILE A 329 -21.65 4.26 -5.34
C ILE A 329 -21.12 5.23 -6.41
N ALA A 330 -21.23 4.88 -7.70
CA ALA A 330 -20.83 5.77 -8.80
C ALA A 330 -21.64 7.08 -8.77
N THR A 331 -22.96 6.99 -8.65
CA THR A 331 -23.86 8.14 -8.55
C THR A 331 -23.56 9.01 -7.34
N LEU A 332 -23.29 8.40 -6.18
CA LEU A 332 -22.94 9.09 -4.95
C LEU A 332 -21.62 9.86 -5.09
N PHE A 333 -20.61 9.26 -5.71
CA PHE A 333 -19.32 9.91 -5.96
C PHE A 333 -19.45 11.09 -6.92
N ASN A 334 -20.28 10.99 -7.95
CA ASN A 334 -20.52 12.12 -8.86
C ASN A 334 -21.23 13.28 -8.13
N LYS A 335 -22.28 13.00 -7.34
CA LYS A 335 -22.94 14.02 -6.49
C LYS A 335 -21.99 14.64 -5.45
N MET A 336 -21.07 13.87 -4.85
CA MET A 336 -20.06 14.39 -3.93
C MET A 336 -19.00 15.27 -4.62
N ASP A 337 -18.71 15.04 -5.89
CA ASP A 337 -17.71 15.81 -6.63
C ASP A 337 -18.29 17.11 -7.21
N GLU A 338 -19.58 17.12 -7.52
CA GLU A 338 -20.33 18.27 -8.03
C GLU A 338 -20.88 19.17 -6.90
N ASP A 339 -21.53 18.60 -5.88
CA ASP A 339 -22.13 19.35 -4.76
C ASP A 339 -21.22 19.36 -3.51
N LYS A 340 -20.59 20.50 -3.26
CA LYS A 340 -19.79 20.74 -2.05
C LYS A 340 -20.58 20.60 -0.74
N SER A 341 -21.90 20.81 -0.76
CA SER A 341 -22.78 20.55 0.38
C SER A 341 -22.97 19.05 0.60
N ALA A 342 -23.24 18.28 -0.47
CA ALA A 342 -23.26 16.81 -0.43
C ALA A 342 -21.94 16.24 0.08
N LYS A 343 -20.80 16.68 -0.46
CA LYS A 343 -19.48 16.25 0.01
C LYS A 343 -19.31 16.41 1.52
N LYS A 344 -19.49 17.64 2.03
CA LYS A 344 -19.36 17.94 3.47
C LYS A 344 -20.33 17.11 4.31
N PHE A 345 -21.57 16.94 3.82
CA PHE A 345 -22.60 16.20 4.53
C PHE A 345 -22.24 14.72 4.63
N ILE A 346 -21.84 14.07 3.53
CA ILE A 346 -21.37 12.67 3.54
C ILE A 346 -20.11 12.53 4.41
N GLU A 347 -19.14 13.42 4.28
CA GLU A 347 -17.94 13.45 5.14
C GLU A 347 -18.30 13.59 6.63
N HIS A 348 -19.39 14.26 7.00
CA HIS A 348 -19.84 14.39 8.38
C HIS A 348 -20.50 13.10 8.89
N ILE A 349 -21.42 12.53 8.13
CA ILE A 349 -22.24 11.39 8.57
C ILE A 349 -21.55 10.03 8.41
N SER A 350 -20.48 9.92 7.61
CA SER A 350 -19.61 8.74 7.52
C SER A 350 -18.65 8.65 8.71
N LEU A 351 -19.12 8.07 9.83
CA LEU A 351 -18.37 7.90 11.08
C LEU A 351 -17.88 6.47 11.30
N GLU A 352 -16.67 6.36 11.88
CA GLU A 352 -15.85 5.14 11.98
C GLU A 352 -16.42 3.91 12.71
N LYS A 353 -17.57 4.02 13.39
CA LYS A 353 -18.05 3.00 14.35
C LYS A 353 -19.45 2.40 14.06
N THR A 354 -20.21 2.91 13.09
CA THR A 354 -21.69 2.79 13.19
C THR A 354 -22.53 2.60 11.93
N ASN A 355 -22.00 2.71 10.70
CA ASN A 355 -22.86 2.72 9.51
C ASN A 355 -22.90 1.36 8.80
N THR A 356 -24.07 0.72 8.83
CA THR A 356 -24.44 -0.49 8.08
C THR A 356 -25.35 -0.19 6.88
N VAL A 357 -25.28 1.04 6.36
CA VAL A 357 -26.13 1.58 5.28
C VAL A 357 -25.31 1.80 4.02
N GLY A 358 -25.89 1.51 2.86
CA GLY A 358 -25.23 1.57 1.55
C GLY A 358 -25.46 2.88 0.82
N ALA A 359 -24.89 2.99 -0.38
CA ALA A 359 -24.86 4.20 -1.17
C ALA A 359 -26.27 4.69 -1.53
N GLY A 360 -27.21 3.77 -1.79
CA GLY A 360 -28.61 4.10 -2.07
C GLY A 360 -29.28 4.86 -0.92
N GLU A 361 -29.00 4.48 0.32
CA GLU A 361 -29.50 5.18 1.51
C GLU A 361 -28.90 6.60 1.65
N TYR A 362 -27.65 6.82 1.27
CA TYR A 362 -27.05 8.16 1.23
C TYR A 362 -27.61 9.03 0.09
N LEU A 363 -27.86 8.44 -1.08
CA LEU A 363 -28.50 9.12 -2.22
C LEU A 363 -29.89 9.63 -1.84
N LYS A 364 -30.71 8.79 -1.18
CA LYS A 364 -32.02 9.20 -0.64
C LYS A 364 -31.93 10.47 0.23
N LEU A 365 -30.90 10.59 1.08
CA LEU A 365 -30.69 11.77 1.93
C LEU A 365 -30.27 13.01 1.12
N ILE A 366 -29.42 12.85 0.11
CA ILE A 366 -28.98 13.97 -0.74
C ILE A 366 -30.14 14.53 -1.56
N ASP A 367 -30.94 13.64 -2.14
CA ASP A 367 -31.96 14.02 -3.13
C ASP A 367 -33.26 14.54 -2.48
N ASN A 368 -33.58 14.07 -1.26
CA ASN A 368 -34.82 14.46 -0.57
C ASN A 368 -34.62 15.50 0.55
N ILE A 369 -33.38 15.92 0.86
CA ILE A 369 -33.11 16.93 1.90
C ILE A 369 -32.31 18.10 1.30
N SER A 370 -32.90 19.30 1.33
CA SER A 370 -32.26 20.49 0.77
C SER A 370 -30.92 20.81 1.45
N PRO A 371 -29.93 21.41 0.73
CA PRO A 371 -28.59 21.70 1.28
C PRO A 371 -28.61 22.40 2.65
N LYS A 372 -29.48 23.42 2.79
CA LYS A 372 -29.68 24.18 4.04
C LYS A 372 -30.21 23.31 5.18
N ARG A 373 -31.05 22.31 4.90
CA ARG A 373 -31.56 21.35 5.89
C ARG A 373 -30.53 20.28 6.23
N ARG A 374 -29.76 19.78 5.24
CA ARG A 374 -28.63 18.86 5.45
C ARG A 374 -27.59 19.45 6.42
N GLU A 375 -27.21 20.71 6.23
CA GLU A 375 -26.30 21.43 7.15
C GLU A 375 -26.95 21.69 8.52
N ALA A 376 -28.19 22.17 8.57
CA ALA A 376 -28.86 22.52 9.83
C ALA A 376 -29.23 21.32 10.73
N TYR A 377 -29.23 20.09 10.20
CA TYR A 377 -29.63 18.87 10.91
C TYR A 377 -28.61 17.73 10.81
N ALA A 378 -27.35 18.01 10.44
CA ALA A 378 -26.33 16.99 10.18
C ALA A 378 -26.16 15.98 11.33
N ASP A 379 -26.03 16.46 12.58
CA ASP A 379 -25.89 15.60 13.77
C ASP A 379 -27.15 14.77 14.05
N ASN A 380 -28.34 15.34 13.85
CA ASN A 380 -29.60 14.61 13.99
C ASN A 380 -29.73 13.50 12.96
N ILE A 381 -29.37 13.78 11.70
CA ILE A 381 -29.40 12.78 10.63
C ILE A 381 -28.36 11.70 10.95
N THR A 382 -27.14 12.05 11.37
CA THR A 382 -26.13 11.09 11.84
C THR A 382 -26.68 10.18 12.94
N TYR A 383 -27.30 10.76 13.98
CA TYR A 383 -27.89 10.00 15.08
C TYR A 383 -28.99 9.04 14.58
N ILE A 384 -29.88 9.50 13.70
CA ILE A 384 -30.93 8.65 13.11
C ILE A 384 -30.31 7.54 12.24
N MET A 385 -29.34 7.84 11.39
CA MET A 385 -28.67 6.83 10.53
C MET A 385 -27.95 5.74 11.33
N THR A 386 -27.43 6.09 12.51
CA THR A 386 -26.69 5.18 13.40
C THR A 386 -27.57 4.39 14.37
N THR A 387 -28.82 4.80 14.60
CA THR A 387 -29.73 4.18 15.58
C THR A 387 -31.05 3.68 14.97
N GLY A 388 -31.36 4.07 13.74
CA GLY A 388 -32.70 3.98 13.16
C GLY A 388 -33.11 2.62 12.59
N GLY A 389 -32.17 1.71 12.33
CA GLY A 389 -32.43 0.42 11.70
C GLY A 389 -32.50 0.48 10.16
N GLN A 390 -33.23 -0.45 9.54
CA GLN A 390 -33.31 -0.60 8.08
C GLN A 390 -33.98 0.59 7.36
N ASP A 391 -34.86 1.32 8.03
CA ASP A 391 -35.62 2.48 7.53
C ASP A 391 -35.02 3.83 7.98
N ALA A 392 -33.78 3.84 8.46
CA ALA A 392 -33.13 5.03 9.02
C ALA A 392 -33.05 6.21 8.04
N ALA A 393 -32.81 5.95 6.75
CA ALA A 393 -32.79 6.99 5.72
C ALA A 393 -34.16 7.68 5.57
N ASP A 394 -35.24 6.89 5.49
CA ASP A 394 -36.59 7.42 5.31
C ASP A 394 -37.07 8.17 6.57
N LYS A 395 -36.70 7.69 7.77
CA LYS A 395 -36.86 8.41 9.05
C LYS A 395 -36.12 9.75 9.05
N ALA A 396 -34.88 9.79 8.58
CA ALA A 396 -34.08 11.01 8.53
C ALA A 396 -34.61 12.03 7.50
N VAL A 397 -35.05 11.58 6.33
CA VAL A 397 -35.74 12.43 5.32
C VAL A 397 -37.01 13.03 5.92
N ARG A 398 -37.86 12.21 6.56
CA ARG A 398 -39.07 12.70 7.24
C ARG A 398 -38.70 13.75 8.29
N PHE A 399 -37.81 13.42 9.23
CA PHE A 399 -37.38 14.32 10.30
C PHE A 399 -36.88 15.68 9.78
N ALA A 400 -35.97 15.68 8.80
CA ALA A 400 -35.37 16.90 8.27
C ALA A 400 -36.40 17.79 7.54
N ASN A 401 -37.50 17.20 7.06
CA ASN A 401 -38.54 17.90 6.31
C ASN A 401 -39.78 18.31 7.10
N ILE A 402 -39.93 17.89 8.36
CA ILE A 402 -41.03 18.32 9.26
C ILE A 402 -41.13 19.86 9.30
N ASN A 403 -42.36 20.37 9.17
CA ASN A 403 -42.64 21.80 9.33
C ASN A 403 -42.53 22.20 10.82
N PRO A 404 -41.67 23.17 11.19
CA PRO A 404 -41.48 23.59 12.58
C PRO A 404 -42.74 24.07 13.31
N GLY A 405 -43.78 24.52 12.58
CA GLY A 405 -45.03 25.01 13.17
C GLY A 405 -45.98 23.91 13.70
N THR A 406 -45.82 22.66 13.28
CA THR A 406 -46.74 21.57 13.65
C THR A 406 -46.45 21.02 15.06
N ALA A 407 -47.35 20.18 15.58
CA ALA A 407 -47.11 19.42 16.80
C ALA A 407 -45.85 18.54 16.69
N GLU A 408 -45.66 17.89 15.54
CA GLU A 408 -44.45 17.14 15.19
C GLU A 408 -43.22 18.05 15.13
N GLY A 409 -43.34 19.27 14.58
CA GLY A 409 -42.27 20.27 14.56
C GLY A 409 -41.76 20.65 15.95
N ARG A 410 -42.67 20.73 16.94
CA ARG A 410 -42.30 20.96 18.35
C ARG A 410 -41.53 19.77 18.94
N VAL A 411 -41.91 18.53 18.60
CA VAL A 411 -41.18 17.31 19.01
C VAL A 411 -39.82 17.25 18.32
N ALA A 412 -39.76 17.53 17.02
CA ALA A 412 -38.52 17.58 16.24
C ALA A 412 -37.53 18.62 16.77
N LYS A 413 -38.01 19.80 17.20
CA LYS A 413 -37.19 20.83 17.87
C LYS A 413 -36.62 20.34 19.21
N ARG A 414 -37.39 19.60 20.01
CA ARG A 414 -36.90 18.98 21.25
C ARG A 414 -35.83 17.92 20.97
N PHE A 415 -36.04 17.08 19.96
CA PHE A 415 -35.06 16.07 19.52
C PHE A 415 -33.78 16.72 18.96
N LYS A 416 -33.89 17.83 18.20
CA LYS A 416 -32.73 18.63 17.78
C LYS A 416 -31.86 19.03 18.97
N ASN A 417 -32.47 19.66 19.98
CA ASN A 417 -31.75 20.13 21.16
C ASN A 417 -31.16 18.97 21.99
N PHE A 418 -31.85 17.83 22.07
CA PHE A 418 -31.35 16.62 22.71
C PHE A 418 -30.07 16.08 22.04
N VAL A 419 -30.08 15.90 20.71
CA VAL A 419 -28.90 15.42 19.98
C VAL A 419 -27.76 16.44 20.01
N ALA A 420 -28.06 17.74 19.89
CA ALA A 420 -27.05 18.80 20.01
C ALA A 420 -26.32 18.76 21.37
N ASN A 421 -27.00 18.34 22.45
CA ASN A 421 -26.37 18.14 23.76
C ASN A 421 -25.51 16.88 23.83
N ILE A 422 -25.83 15.80 23.10
CA ILE A 422 -25.01 14.57 23.01
C ILE A 422 -23.68 14.86 22.31
N PHE A 423 -23.70 15.60 21.20
CA PHE A 423 -22.50 15.85 20.39
C PHE A 423 -21.53 16.90 20.97
N LYS A 424 -21.83 17.51 22.11
CA LYS A 424 -20.92 18.45 22.77
C LYS A 424 -19.62 17.75 23.24
N PRO A 425 -18.45 18.41 23.13
CA PRO A 425 -17.18 17.82 23.55
C PRO A 425 -17.16 17.37 25.01
N GLU A 426 -17.74 18.18 25.90
CA GLU A 426 -17.85 17.96 27.34
C GLU A 426 -18.69 16.73 27.75
N ASN A 427 -19.56 16.24 26.86
CA ASN A 427 -20.47 15.12 27.16
C ASN A 427 -20.04 13.79 26.53
N LYS A 428 -18.92 13.75 25.79
CA LYS A 428 -18.48 12.54 25.07
C LYS A 428 -18.10 11.36 25.98
N GLU A 429 -17.68 11.61 27.23
CA GLU A 429 -17.44 10.56 28.23
C GLU A 429 -18.70 10.12 28.99
N GLN A 430 -19.72 10.99 29.09
CA GLN A 430 -20.97 10.67 29.81
C GLN A 430 -22.05 10.03 28.93
N ALA A 431 -21.77 9.81 27.65
CA ALA A 431 -22.73 9.26 26.69
C ALA A 431 -22.99 7.75 26.85
N GLU A 432 -22.32 7.06 27.77
CA GLU A 432 -22.55 5.63 27.99
C GLU A 432 -23.85 5.32 28.78
N ILE A 433 -24.73 4.61 28.07
CA ILE A 433 -25.65 3.58 28.58
C ILE A 433 -27.00 4.03 29.20
N LYS A 434 -27.12 5.08 30.03
CA LYS A 434 -28.37 5.26 30.83
C LYS A 434 -29.50 6.14 30.28
N SER A 435 -29.22 7.17 29.47
CA SER A 435 -30.28 8.11 28.99
C SER A 435 -31.00 7.65 27.71
N HIS A 436 -30.32 6.86 26.87
CA HIS A 436 -30.71 6.64 25.47
C HIS A 436 -32.00 5.81 25.30
N ARG A 437 -32.23 4.78 26.12
CA ARG A 437 -33.42 3.91 26.01
C ARG A 437 -34.74 4.61 26.39
N ARG A 438 -34.73 5.62 27.28
CA ARG A 438 -35.96 6.29 27.73
C ARG A 438 -36.47 7.33 26.73
N ALA A 439 -35.57 8.10 26.11
CA ALA A 439 -35.95 9.10 25.10
C ALA A 439 -36.55 8.45 23.83
N LEU A 440 -35.94 7.37 23.33
CA LEU A 440 -36.43 6.61 22.17
C LEU A 440 -37.80 5.98 22.42
N LYS A 441 -38.05 5.35 23.60
CA LYS A 441 -39.38 4.84 23.96
C LYS A 441 -40.46 5.93 24.02
N GLY A 442 -40.10 7.19 24.32
CA GLY A 442 -41.01 8.33 24.26
C GLY A 442 -41.39 8.71 22.83
N LEU A 443 -40.39 8.83 21.94
CA LEU A 443 -40.57 9.20 20.52
C LEU A 443 -41.40 8.18 19.74
N TYR A 444 -41.16 6.88 19.97
CA TYR A 444 -41.93 5.79 19.33
C TYR A 444 -43.42 5.77 19.71
N LYS A 445 -43.82 6.42 20.81
CA LYS A 445 -45.23 6.52 21.22
C LYS A 445 -46.00 7.63 20.50
N THR A 446 -45.30 8.53 19.81
CA THR A 446 -45.87 9.73 19.16
C THR A 446 -45.84 9.70 17.63
N ILE A 447 -45.23 8.69 17.02
CA ILE A 447 -45.21 8.49 15.57
C ILE A 447 -46.14 7.33 15.26
N ASN A 448 -47.18 7.59 14.46
CA ASN A 448 -48.34 6.71 14.31
C ASN A 448 -47.96 5.38 13.63
N ILE A 449 -48.01 4.27 14.39
CA ILE A 449 -48.00 2.89 13.87
C ILE A 449 -49.48 2.42 13.90
N PRO A 450 -50.00 1.74 12.87
CA PRO A 450 -51.40 1.34 12.80
C PRO A 450 -51.89 0.60 14.07
N GLU A 451 -53.12 0.91 14.51
CA GLU A 451 -53.61 0.49 15.83
C GLU A 451 -53.74 -1.03 16.01
N SER A 452 -53.83 -1.79 14.91
CA SER A 452 -53.91 -3.26 14.90
C SER A 452 -52.74 -3.95 15.59
N GLU A 453 -51.50 -3.48 15.39
CA GLU A 453 -50.31 -4.05 16.04
C GLU A 453 -50.10 -3.51 17.47
N SER A 454 -50.74 -2.37 17.78
CA SER A 454 -50.64 -1.72 19.09
C SER A 454 -51.25 -2.57 20.22
N LEU A 455 -52.34 -3.31 19.93
CA LEU A 455 -53.09 -4.04 20.95
C LEU A 455 -52.33 -5.27 21.46
N ALA A 456 -51.75 -6.08 20.56
CA ALA A 456 -50.95 -7.25 20.91
C ALA A 456 -49.71 -6.87 21.73
N ALA A 457 -48.99 -5.82 21.33
CA ALA A 457 -47.85 -5.30 22.08
C ALA A 457 -48.24 -4.74 23.46
N LYS A 458 -49.38 -4.04 23.58
CA LYS A 458 -49.90 -3.55 24.88
C LYS A 458 -50.32 -4.70 25.82
N GLN A 459 -50.86 -5.80 25.27
CA GLN A 459 -51.21 -6.98 26.06
C GLN A 459 -49.97 -7.75 26.52
N ALA A 460 -48.98 -7.95 25.65
CA ALA A 460 -47.69 -8.57 26.01
C ALA A 460 -46.94 -7.77 27.09
N VAL A 461 -46.90 -6.43 26.99
CA VAL A 461 -46.27 -5.57 27.99
C VAL A 461 -47.01 -5.64 29.34
N LYS A 462 -48.36 -5.60 29.35
CA LYS A 462 -49.14 -5.77 30.59
C LYS A 462 -48.96 -7.16 31.22
N ALA A 463 -48.77 -8.21 30.43
CA ALA A 463 -48.47 -9.54 30.94
C ALA A 463 -47.08 -9.56 31.61
N THR A 464 -46.05 -8.99 30.98
CA THR A 464 -44.70 -8.90 31.58
C THR A 464 -44.64 -7.98 32.81
N GLU A 465 -45.36 -6.85 32.82
CA GLU A 465 -45.42 -5.95 33.99
C GLU A 465 -46.13 -6.61 35.19
N LYS A 466 -47.10 -7.50 34.96
CA LYS A 466 -47.71 -8.34 36.01
C LYS A 466 -46.73 -9.37 36.58
N VAL A 467 -45.94 -10.03 35.73
CA VAL A 467 -44.91 -10.98 36.19
C VAL A 467 -43.80 -10.26 36.96
N GLU A 468 -43.37 -9.07 36.51
CA GLU A 468 -42.33 -8.28 37.16
C GLU A 468 -42.80 -7.63 38.48
N THR A 469 -44.10 -7.39 38.66
CA THR A 469 -44.66 -6.96 39.96
C THR A 469 -44.84 -8.13 40.93
N ALA A 470 -45.26 -9.31 40.46
CA ALA A 470 -45.30 -10.54 41.28
C ALA A 470 -43.90 -10.93 41.82
N ALA A 471 -42.90 -10.96 40.94
CA ALA A 471 -41.51 -11.26 41.33
C ALA A 471 -40.93 -10.23 42.31
N LYS A 472 -41.33 -8.94 42.21
CA LYS A 472 -40.92 -7.90 43.17
C LYS A 472 -41.63 -8.01 44.52
N SER A 473 -42.88 -8.49 44.57
CA SER A 473 -43.56 -8.74 45.85
C SER A 473 -43.02 -9.96 46.61
N GLU A 474 -42.53 -10.99 45.92
CA GLU A 474 -41.84 -12.11 46.58
C GLU A 474 -40.46 -11.68 47.12
N MET A 475 -39.72 -10.84 46.38
CA MET A 475 -38.39 -10.36 46.79
C MET A 475 -38.40 -9.41 48.00
N THR A 476 -39.52 -8.73 48.31
CA THR A 476 -39.64 -7.87 49.51
C THR A 476 -40.13 -8.61 50.76
N GLN A 477 -40.51 -9.90 50.67
CA GLN A 477 -40.96 -10.67 51.84
C GLN A 477 -39.84 -11.41 52.61
N THR A 478 -38.59 -11.42 52.12
CA THR A 478 -37.48 -12.19 52.72
C THR A 478 -36.37 -11.36 53.38
N LEU A 479 -36.48 -10.02 53.40
CA LEU A 479 -35.62 -9.14 54.21
C LEU A 479 -36.48 -8.16 55.03
N PRO A 480 -37.08 -8.64 56.14
CA PRO A 480 -36.49 -8.27 57.43
C PRO A 480 -36.64 -9.37 58.51
N ALA A 481 -35.79 -10.40 58.47
CA ALA A 481 -35.61 -11.34 59.59
C ALA A 481 -34.46 -10.93 60.54
N ILE A 482 -33.84 -9.77 60.32
CA ILE A 482 -32.75 -9.22 61.15
C ILE A 482 -33.22 -7.84 61.65
N ARG A 483 -33.43 -7.75 62.97
CA ARG A 483 -34.08 -6.66 63.76
C ARG A 483 -35.56 -6.84 64.09
N ARG A 484 -35.86 -7.92 64.83
CA ARG A 484 -36.64 -7.71 66.06
C ARG A 484 -35.77 -6.94 67.05
N ASP A 485 -36.39 -5.98 67.74
CA ASP A 485 -35.98 -5.27 68.97
C ASP A 485 -36.24 -3.76 68.90
N ALA A 486 -37.51 -3.41 68.65
CA ALA A 486 -38.09 -2.09 68.92
C ALA A 486 -39.63 -2.17 69.00
N ILE A 487 -40.13 -2.90 70.02
CA ILE A 487 -41.23 -2.47 70.92
C ILE A 487 -42.62 -2.12 70.31
N ASN A 488 -43.65 -2.79 70.86
CA ASN A 488 -45.11 -2.48 70.88
C ASN A 488 -46.04 -2.95 69.72
N LEU A 489 -46.78 -4.02 70.05
CA LEU A 489 -48.21 -4.26 69.75
C LEU A 489 -49.12 -3.12 70.31
N PRO A 490 -50.47 -3.05 70.08
CA PRO A 490 -51.40 -4.13 69.67
C PRO A 490 -52.59 -3.79 68.70
N LYS A 491 -53.24 -4.85 68.15
CA LYS A 491 -54.71 -5.01 67.87
C LYS A 491 -55.41 -4.04 66.86
N MET A 492 -56.57 -4.32 66.24
CA MET A 492 -57.45 -5.50 66.02
C MET A 492 -58.20 -5.26 64.66
N GLU A 493 -58.68 -6.26 63.92
CA GLU A 493 -60.11 -6.72 63.85
C GLU A 493 -61.15 -5.57 63.93
N GLU A 494 -62.21 -5.46 63.11
CA GLU A 494 -62.90 -6.42 62.24
C GLU A 494 -63.84 -5.69 61.22
N LEU A 495 -64.81 -6.41 60.59
CA LEU A 495 -65.88 -6.03 59.64
C LEU A 495 -65.54 -6.30 58.15
N ILE A 496 -65.95 -7.41 57.50
CA ILE A 496 -67.32 -7.99 57.30
C ILE A 496 -68.27 -7.00 56.61
N GLY A 497 -68.72 -7.30 55.37
CA GLY A 497 -69.71 -6.43 54.70
C GLY A 497 -70.03 -6.63 53.20
N SER A 498 -70.37 -7.85 52.78
CA SER A 498 -71.23 -8.22 51.61
C SER A 498 -71.72 -7.14 50.58
N LYS A 499 -71.67 -7.47 49.26
CA LYS A 499 -72.86 -7.79 48.41
C LYS A 499 -72.56 -7.89 46.89
N ASN A 500 -73.19 -8.88 46.25
CA ASN A 500 -73.25 -9.06 44.79
C ASN A 500 -74.32 -8.17 44.12
N LYS A 501 -74.14 -7.85 42.83
CA LYS A 501 -75.22 -7.80 41.82
C LYS A 501 -74.68 -7.91 40.37
N ILE A 502 -75.41 -8.65 39.53
CA ILE A 502 -75.11 -9.05 38.14
C ILE A 502 -76.10 -8.35 37.17
N LYS A 503 -75.72 -8.09 35.90
CA LYS A 503 -76.54 -8.22 34.63
C LYS A 503 -75.59 -8.02 33.40
N PHE A 504 -75.46 -8.99 32.47
CA PHE A 504 -76.17 -9.17 31.16
C PHE A 504 -75.93 -8.03 30.12
N VAL A 505 -75.78 -8.26 28.79
CA VAL A 505 -75.95 -9.45 27.91
C VAL A 505 -75.03 -9.38 26.64
N ILE A 506 -74.98 -10.42 25.78
CA ILE A 506 -74.27 -10.45 24.45
C ILE A 506 -75.32 -10.49 23.30
N PRO A 507 -75.02 -9.97 22.09
CA PRO A 507 -75.22 -10.81 20.90
C PRO A 507 -74.01 -10.80 19.93
N ALA A 508 -73.92 -11.87 19.13
CA ALA A 508 -72.87 -12.10 18.14
C ALA A 508 -73.44 -11.97 16.68
N PRO A 509 -72.92 -12.63 15.61
CA PRO A 509 -72.58 -11.94 14.37
C PRO A 509 -73.55 -12.23 13.20
N ILE A 510 -73.27 -11.64 12.02
CA ILE A 510 -73.88 -12.00 10.74
C ILE A 510 -72.77 -12.34 9.72
N GLU A 511 -73.05 -13.31 8.86
CA GLU A 511 -72.11 -14.01 7.98
C GLU A 511 -72.06 -13.49 6.52
N ALA A 512 -71.11 -14.08 5.79
CA ALA A 512 -71.16 -14.44 4.37
C ALA A 512 -70.85 -13.39 3.26
N ALA A 513 -70.18 -13.90 2.22
CA ALA A 513 -69.70 -13.19 1.03
C ALA A 513 -70.60 -13.47 -0.20
N PRO A 514 -70.26 -12.89 -1.37
CA PRO A 514 -69.80 -13.81 -2.43
C PRO A 514 -68.62 -13.30 -3.28
N LYS A 515 -68.06 -14.22 -4.09
CA LYS A 515 -67.01 -13.99 -5.10
C LYS A 515 -67.59 -13.41 -6.40
N VAL A 516 -66.78 -12.67 -7.17
CA VAL A 516 -66.95 -12.47 -8.63
C VAL A 516 -65.59 -12.61 -9.33
N ASP A 517 -65.64 -12.94 -10.62
CA ASP A 517 -64.62 -13.64 -11.40
C ASP A 517 -63.62 -12.75 -12.17
N SER A 518 -62.60 -13.44 -12.69
CA SER A 518 -61.58 -13.04 -13.65
C SER A 518 -62.12 -12.61 -15.04
N ASN A 519 -61.19 -12.08 -15.86
CA ASN A 519 -61.35 -11.62 -17.26
C ASN A 519 -62.04 -10.26 -17.50
N LYS A 520 -61.22 -9.19 -17.51
CA LYS A 520 -61.25 -8.15 -18.56
C LYS A 520 -59.94 -7.35 -18.62
N LEU A 521 -59.21 -7.54 -19.72
CA LEU A 521 -58.12 -6.68 -20.19
C LEU A 521 -58.71 -5.43 -20.91
N PRO A 522 -57.94 -4.35 -21.07
CA PRO A 522 -57.20 -4.22 -22.34
C PRO A 522 -55.74 -3.83 -22.17
N ALA A 523 -54.92 -4.25 -23.14
CA ALA A 523 -53.53 -3.84 -23.28
C ALA A 523 -53.41 -2.45 -23.92
N GLN A 524 -52.34 -1.71 -23.60
CA GLN A 524 -51.77 -0.73 -24.52
C GLN A 524 -50.28 -0.99 -24.73
N VAL A 525 -49.97 -1.29 -25.98
CA VAL A 525 -48.63 -1.30 -26.57
C VAL A 525 -48.21 0.16 -26.80
N TYR A 526 -46.94 0.52 -26.56
CA TYR A 526 -46.13 1.26 -27.53
C TYR A 526 -44.63 1.14 -27.24
N SER A 527 -43.84 1.34 -28.29
CA SER A 527 -42.50 0.78 -28.50
C SER A 527 -41.35 1.71 -28.12
N PHE A 528 -40.19 1.11 -27.81
CA PHE A 528 -38.89 1.78 -27.82
C PHE A 528 -38.53 2.33 -29.22
N PRO A 529 -37.90 3.52 -29.29
CA PRO A 529 -37.01 3.88 -30.38
C PRO A 529 -35.56 3.54 -30.02
N ALA A 530 -34.97 2.58 -30.73
CA ALA A 530 -33.51 2.42 -30.75
C ALA A 530 -32.90 3.46 -31.70
N ILE A 531 -31.80 4.11 -31.29
CA ILE A 531 -31.01 4.97 -32.19
C ILE A 531 -29.55 4.51 -32.21
N ASN A 532 -29.26 3.61 -33.16
CA ASN A 532 -27.96 3.57 -33.81
C ASN A 532 -27.84 4.83 -34.68
N SER A 533 -27.06 5.84 -34.26
CA SER A 533 -26.70 6.99 -35.12
C SER A 533 -25.48 7.74 -34.57
N LEU A 534 -24.28 7.18 -34.74
CA LEU A 534 -23.03 7.97 -34.72
C LEU A 534 -21.87 7.37 -35.54
N GLU A 535 -22.11 6.30 -36.31
CA GLU A 535 -21.16 5.77 -37.31
C GLU A 535 -21.62 6.12 -38.74
N LYS A 536 -21.48 7.40 -39.13
CA LYS A 536 -21.36 7.87 -40.55
C LYS A 536 -21.18 9.39 -40.62
N ALA A 537 -19.98 9.86 -40.28
CA ALA A 537 -19.54 11.24 -40.55
C ALA A 537 -18.00 11.32 -40.67
N VAL A 538 -17.40 10.44 -41.49
CA VAL A 538 -15.95 10.42 -41.75
C VAL A 538 -15.72 10.16 -43.25
N LYS A 539 -14.99 11.08 -43.92
CA LYS A 539 -14.76 11.24 -45.38
C LYS A 539 -16.00 11.79 -46.13
N ALA A 540 -15.92 12.79 -47.02
CA ALA A 540 -14.85 13.71 -47.47
C ALA A 540 -15.50 15.14 -47.62
N THR A 541 -14.86 16.28 -47.91
CA THR A 541 -13.78 16.63 -48.86
C THR A 541 -13.10 17.97 -48.43
N SER A 542 -12.14 18.49 -49.20
CA SER A 542 -11.09 19.46 -48.82
C SER A 542 -11.15 20.88 -49.44
N VAL A 543 -10.42 21.84 -48.83
CA VAL A 543 -10.03 23.22 -49.31
C VAL A 543 -11.19 24.22 -49.59
N GLU A 544 -11.11 25.56 -49.47
CA GLU A 544 -10.00 26.53 -49.28
C GLU A 544 -10.43 27.83 -48.52
N ALA A 545 -9.48 28.77 -48.33
CA ALA A 545 -9.41 29.86 -47.33
C ALA A 545 -10.35 31.10 -47.41
N SER A 546 -10.48 31.80 -46.26
CA SER A 546 -10.55 33.29 -46.18
C SER A 546 -10.18 33.83 -44.78
N LYS A 547 -9.73 35.10 -44.70
CA LYS A 547 -9.24 35.82 -43.48
C LYS A 547 -10.39 36.58 -42.79
N THR A 548 -10.37 36.96 -41.50
CA THR A 548 -9.64 38.12 -40.93
C THR A 548 -9.78 38.18 -39.37
N GLU A 549 -8.82 38.82 -38.69
CA GLU A 549 -8.61 39.01 -37.23
C GLU A 549 -9.43 40.17 -36.57
N PRO A 550 -9.24 40.56 -35.27
CA PRO A 550 -9.09 39.78 -34.01
C PRO A 550 -9.86 40.39 -32.79
N ALA A 551 -10.02 39.65 -31.65
CA ALA A 551 -9.98 40.23 -30.28
C ALA A 551 -10.02 39.23 -29.10
N LYS A 552 -9.05 39.36 -28.19
CA LYS A 552 -9.11 39.08 -26.72
C LYS A 552 -9.45 37.66 -26.24
N GLU A 553 -8.47 36.74 -26.30
CA GLU A 553 -8.42 35.62 -25.35
C GLU A 553 -7.89 36.05 -23.96
N THR A 554 -8.72 35.86 -22.93
CA THR A 554 -8.27 35.80 -21.53
C THR A 554 -7.41 34.55 -21.34
N LYS A 555 -6.11 34.71 -21.06
CA LYS A 555 -5.18 33.59 -20.82
C LYS A 555 -5.58 32.74 -19.60
N VAL A 556 -6.38 31.69 -19.84
CA VAL A 556 -6.68 30.66 -18.84
C VAL A 556 -5.41 29.87 -18.54
N LEU A 557 -4.89 30.02 -17.32
CA LEU A 557 -3.63 29.40 -16.88
C LEU A 557 -3.78 27.88 -16.64
N ARG A 558 -3.90 27.09 -17.72
CA ARG A 558 -3.92 25.61 -17.67
C ARG A 558 -2.59 25.05 -17.13
N ARG A 559 -2.52 24.81 -15.81
CA ARG A 559 -1.46 24.02 -15.18
C ARG A 559 -1.83 22.53 -15.20
N GLY A 560 -1.44 21.83 -16.25
CA GLY A 560 -1.41 20.36 -16.24
C GLY A 560 -0.46 19.84 -15.15
N ILE A 561 -0.82 18.77 -14.45
CA ILE A 561 0.03 18.15 -13.43
C ILE A 561 0.45 16.75 -13.88
N PHE A 562 1.60 16.74 -14.57
CA PHE A 562 2.63 15.71 -14.69
C PHE A 562 2.28 14.27 -14.24
N ALA A 563 2.34 13.26 -15.11
CA ALA A 563 3.50 12.79 -15.89
C ALA A 563 4.64 12.21 -15.03
N ASN A 564 5.49 11.38 -15.65
CA ASN A 564 6.62 10.70 -15.00
C ASN A 564 7.48 11.67 -14.17
N LYS A 565 8.10 11.15 -13.10
CA LYS A 565 9.20 11.82 -12.40
C LYS A 565 10.47 11.85 -13.28
N VAL A 566 10.41 12.58 -14.39
CA VAL A 566 11.50 13.51 -14.70
C VAL A 566 11.68 14.36 -13.44
N ALA A 567 12.93 14.66 -13.06
CA ALA A 567 13.18 15.52 -11.91
C ALA A 567 12.42 16.83 -12.12
N LYS A 568 11.38 17.09 -11.30
CA LYS A 568 10.60 18.33 -11.39
C LYS A 568 11.60 19.48 -11.35
N GLN A 569 11.68 20.24 -12.44
CA GLN A 569 12.52 21.44 -12.48
C GLN A 569 12.19 22.25 -11.22
N PRO A 570 13.20 22.64 -10.41
CA PRO A 570 12.92 23.29 -9.14
C PRO A 570 12.05 24.52 -9.41
N SER A 571 11.02 24.75 -8.58
CA SER A 571 10.20 25.95 -8.75
C SER A 571 11.09 27.19 -8.65
N ALA A 572 10.71 28.33 -9.24
CA ALA A 572 11.53 29.55 -9.19
C ALA A 572 11.98 29.91 -7.75
N LYS A 573 11.12 29.69 -6.75
CA LYS A 573 11.46 29.83 -5.31
C LYS A 573 12.49 28.81 -4.81
N LYS A 574 12.52 27.58 -5.33
CA LYS A 574 13.55 26.57 -5.03
C LYS A 574 14.85 26.83 -5.82
N LEU A 575 14.78 27.31 -7.07
CA LEU A 575 15.96 27.76 -7.83
C LEU A 575 16.67 28.91 -7.12
N ALA A 576 15.92 29.91 -6.62
CA ALA A 576 16.48 30.99 -5.80
C ALA A 576 17.23 30.44 -4.57
N VAL A 577 16.61 29.53 -3.80
CA VAL A 577 17.24 28.91 -2.63
C VAL A 577 18.45 28.03 -3.00
N ILE A 578 18.46 27.39 -4.18
CA ILE A 578 19.63 26.67 -4.69
C ILE A 578 20.75 27.66 -5.07
N SER A 579 20.42 28.77 -5.72
CA SER A 579 21.36 29.85 -6.03
C SER A 579 21.97 30.44 -4.76
N ASP A 580 21.15 30.77 -3.74
CA ASP A 580 21.61 31.25 -2.44
C ASP A 580 22.61 30.27 -1.79
N VAL A 581 22.29 28.98 -1.78
CA VAL A 581 23.18 27.94 -1.24
C VAL A 581 24.47 27.83 -2.07
N ASN A 582 24.37 27.80 -3.40
CA ASN A 582 25.52 27.74 -4.31
C ASN A 582 26.46 28.93 -4.13
N ASN A 583 25.92 30.15 -4.07
CA ASN A 583 26.66 31.38 -3.80
C ASN A 583 27.38 31.37 -2.43
N ILE A 584 26.78 30.75 -1.41
CA ILE A 584 27.43 30.57 -0.10
C ILE A 584 28.55 29.54 -0.17
N ILE A 585 28.33 28.38 -0.80
CA ILE A 585 29.36 27.33 -0.86
C ILE A 585 30.50 27.66 -1.82
N GLU A 586 30.25 28.32 -2.94
CA GLU A 586 31.31 28.76 -3.89
C GLU A 586 32.26 29.78 -3.24
N LYS A 587 31.73 30.67 -2.37
CA LYS A 587 32.54 31.60 -1.58
C LYS A 587 33.26 30.96 -0.37
N LYS A 588 32.99 29.69 -0.04
CA LYS A 588 33.50 29.01 1.19
C LYS A 588 34.26 27.71 0.92
N LEU A 589 34.06 27.08 -0.24
CA LEU A 589 34.74 25.89 -0.72
C LEU A 589 35.69 26.26 -1.86
N GLY A 590 36.81 25.54 -2.01
CA GLY A 590 37.65 25.67 -3.20
C GLY A 590 36.95 25.10 -4.44
N LYS A 591 37.29 25.61 -5.63
CA LYS A 591 36.65 25.26 -6.93
C LYS A 591 36.45 23.75 -7.12
N ASN A 592 37.45 22.94 -6.79
CA ASN A 592 37.40 21.47 -6.94
C ASN A 592 36.37 20.84 -5.98
N THR A 593 36.41 21.20 -4.68
CA THR A 593 35.46 20.70 -3.68
C THR A 593 34.02 21.19 -3.95
N TYR A 594 33.87 22.38 -4.52
CA TYR A 594 32.58 22.90 -4.98
C TYR A 594 32.02 22.04 -6.14
N ALA A 595 32.82 21.70 -7.14
CA ALA A 595 32.40 20.85 -8.25
C ALA A 595 31.82 19.51 -7.75
N ASP A 596 32.53 18.83 -6.83
CA ASP A 596 32.11 17.54 -6.27
C ASP A 596 30.84 17.64 -5.40
N GLN A 597 30.73 18.68 -4.56
CA GLN A 597 29.71 18.74 -3.51
C GLN A 597 28.48 19.60 -3.85
N SER A 598 28.56 20.49 -4.84
CA SER A 598 27.49 21.41 -5.26
C SER A 598 26.15 20.71 -5.47
N LYS A 599 26.15 19.58 -6.21
CA LYS A 599 24.96 18.76 -6.48
C LYS A 599 24.31 18.22 -5.19
N VAL A 600 25.11 17.86 -4.19
CA VAL A 600 24.63 17.32 -2.91
C VAL A 600 23.99 18.40 -2.05
N TYR A 601 24.60 19.59 -2.01
CA TYR A 601 24.03 20.78 -1.38
C TYR A 601 22.73 21.24 -2.06
N ALA A 602 22.72 21.36 -3.40
CA ALA A 602 21.56 21.78 -4.19
C ALA A 602 20.34 20.85 -4.02
N ASN A 603 20.55 19.53 -4.05
CA ASN A 603 19.48 18.55 -3.80
C ASN A 603 18.82 18.72 -2.42
N ASN A 604 19.62 19.13 -1.43
CA ASN A 604 19.23 19.30 -0.04
C ASN A 604 18.85 20.74 0.35
N ALA A 605 18.86 21.68 -0.60
CA ALA A 605 18.66 23.10 -0.34
C ALA A 605 17.24 23.42 0.17
N THR A 606 17.16 24.10 1.32
CA THR A 606 15.93 24.67 1.89
C THR A 606 16.25 26.03 2.51
N LYS A 607 15.29 26.97 2.55
CA LYS A 607 15.50 28.31 3.16
C LYS A 607 16.00 28.24 4.60
N MET A 608 15.56 27.22 5.35
CA MET A 608 16.05 26.91 6.71
C MET A 608 17.54 26.55 6.73
N ARG A 609 17.97 25.61 5.89
CA ARG A 609 19.37 25.15 5.84
C ARG A 609 20.29 26.24 5.26
N ALA A 610 19.83 26.95 4.23
CA ALA A 610 20.55 28.09 3.64
C ALA A 610 20.86 29.17 4.69
N GLY A 611 19.88 29.55 5.51
CA GLY A 611 20.07 30.54 6.59
C GLY A 611 20.95 30.08 7.76
N MET A 612 21.29 28.78 7.86
CA MET A 612 22.22 28.24 8.87
C MET A 612 23.62 28.01 8.33
N LEU A 613 23.76 27.83 7.02
CA LEU A 613 25.02 27.46 6.38
C LEU A 613 26.18 28.46 6.63
N PRO A 614 25.97 29.79 6.67
CA PRO A 614 27.01 30.73 7.07
C PRO A 614 27.51 30.50 8.50
N GLU A 615 26.62 30.17 9.43
CA GLU A 615 26.94 29.91 10.84
C GLU A 615 27.72 28.60 11.01
N ILE A 616 27.39 27.55 10.23
CA ILE A 616 28.15 26.29 10.21
C ILE A 616 29.60 26.54 9.76
N PHE A 617 29.80 27.29 8.67
CA PHE A 617 31.15 27.65 8.22
C PHE A 617 31.87 28.61 9.17
N ALA A 618 31.15 29.49 9.86
CA ALA A 618 31.71 30.37 10.90
C ALA A 618 32.20 29.55 12.10
N SER A 619 31.38 28.63 12.61
CA SER A 619 31.74 27.70 13.69
C SER A 619 33.02 26.93 13.33
N ILE A 620 33.08 26.27 12.17
CA ILE A 620 34.29 25.55 11.72
C ILE A 620 35.50 26.47 11.56
N LYS A 621 35.32 27.75 11.17
CA LYS A 621 36.44 28.71 11.11
C LYS A 621 36.95 29.06 12.51
N GLU A 622 36.03 29.32 13.45
CA GLU A 622 36.33 29.66 14.85
C GLU A 622 36.97 28.49 15.60
N THR A 623 36.41 27.28 15.53
CA THR A 623 36.96 26.08 16.19
C THR A 623 38.33 25.70 15.64
N ARG A 624 38.57 25.84 14.33
CA ARG A 624 39.90 25.68 13.74
C ARG A 624 40.87 26.79 14.16
N ALA A 625 40.41 28.02 14.39
CA ALA A 625 41.26 29.10 14.88
C ALA A 625 41.67 28.86 16.35
N GLN A 626 40.71 28.49 17.20
CA GLN A 626 40.93 28.09 18.59
C GLN A 626 41.92 26.92 18.70
N LYS A 627 41.73 25.84 17.92
CA LYS A 627 42.67 24.70 17.90
C LYS A 627 44.07 25.08 17.41
N ARG A 628 44.22 26.10 16.55
CA ARG A 628 45.56 26.60 16.15
C ARG A 628 46.20 27.43 17.26
N ALA A 629 45.45 28.35 17.88
CA ALA A 629 45.91 29.14 19.01
C ALA A 629 46.34 28.26 20.20
N ALA A 630 45.62 27.16 20.44
CA ALA A 630 45.93 26.16 21.46
C ALA A 630 46.96 25.09 21.03
N GLY A 631 47.58 25.19 19.84
CA GLY A 631 48.56 24.22 19.34
C GLY A 631 48.03 22.81 19.00
N THR A 632 46.73 22.53 19.24
CA THR A 632 46.10 21.20 19.08
C THR A 632 45.53 20.93 17.68
N PHE A 633 45.76 21.82 16.70
CA PHE A 633 45.24 21.68 15.35
C PHE A 633 45.90 20.52 14.57
N ASN A 634 45.15 19.43 14.40
CA ASN A 634 45.53 18.33 13.52
C ASN A 634 44.57 18.27 12.31
N LYS A 635 45.09 18.25 11.08
CA LYS A 635 44.29 18.28 9.83
C LYS A 635 43.30 17.11 9.69
N HIS A 636 43.61 15.95 10.27
CA HIS A 636 42.78 14.74 10.21
C HIS A 636 41.79 14.65 11.38
N LYS A 637 42.14 15.17 12.56
CA LYS A 637 41.26 15.19 13.75
C LYS A 637 40.43 16.47 13.91
N SER A 638 40.75 17.54 13.19
CA SER A 638 39.97 18.79 13.20
C SER A 638 38.80 18.74 12.23
N GLU A 639 37.86 19.66 12.39
CA GLU A 639 36.65 19.74 11.57
C GLU A 639 36.98 20.08 10.12
N SER A 640 36.29 19.43 9.19
CA SER A 640 36.51 19.46 7.75
C SER A 640 35.30 20.09 7.03
N ASN A 641 35.42 20.28 5.71
CA ASN A 641 34.26 20.74 4.93
C ASN A 641 33.22 19.61 4.75
N ALA A 642 33.60 18.34 4.95
CA ALA A 642 32.66 17.23 4.96
C ALA A 642 31.74 17.26 6.20
N ASP A 643 32.26 17.67 7.36
CA ASP A 643 31.46 17.86 8.58
C ASP A 643 30.38 18.96 8.38
N ALA A 644 30.71 20.02 7.64
CA ALA A 644 29.74 21.05 7.25
C ALA A 644 28.60 20.49 6.37
N LEU A 645 28.93 19.62 5.42
CA LEU A 645 27.96 18.96 4.55
C LEU A 645 27.10 17.95 5.31
N GLU A 646 27.69 17.18 6.23
CA GLU A 646 26.95 16.23 7.08
C GLU A 646 25.93 16.94 7.97
N LEU A 647 26.33 18.00 8.70
CA LEU A 647 25.39 18.77 9.51
C LEU A 647 24.29 19.42 8.65
N PHE A 648 24.64 19.97 7.48
CA PHE A 648 23.67 20.54 6.53
C PHE A 648 22.60 19.52 6.10
N GLN A 649 22.99 18.25 5.86
CA GLN A 649 22.05 17.18 5.53
C GLN A 649 21.18 16.74 6.73
N LYS A 650 21.74 16.75 7.95
CA LYS A 650 21.01 16.35 9.18
C LYS A 650 20.04 17.39 9.72
N ILE A 651 20.17 18.67 9.35
CA ILE A 651 19.20 19.72 9.72
C ILE A 651 17.82 19.41 9.11
N LYS A 652 16.81 19.29 9.97
CA LYS A 652 15.40 18.96 9.69
C LYS A 652 14.51 19.97 10.43
N GLY A 653 13.21 19.99 10.11
CA GLY A 653 12.27 20.90 10.77
C GLY A 653 12.21 20.71 12.30
N ASN A 654 12.34 19.46 12.76
CA ASN A 654 12.20 19.09 14.17
C ASN A 654 13.41 19.48 15.03
N ASN A 655 14.64 19.34 14.52
CA ASN A 655 15.88 19.64 15.25
C ASN A 655 16.42 21.06 15.01
N LYS A 656 15.76 21.87 14.15
CA LYS A 656 16.15 23.25 13.80
C LYS A 656 16.51 24.11 15.03
N ARG A 657 15.71 24.04 16.11
CA ARG A 657 15.91 24.87 17.31
C ARG A 657 17.19 24.47 18.05
N LEU A 658 17.36 23.16 18.29
CA LEU A 658 18.56 22.59 18.91
C LEU A 658 19.83 22.96 18.12
N VAL A 659 19.85 22.75 16.80
CA VAL A 659 21.04 23.07 15.98
C VAL A 659 21.35 24.56 15.99
N ASN A 660 20.34 25.45 15.89
CA ASN A 660 20.59 26.90 16.00
C ASN A 660 21.06 27.33 17.40
N TYR A 661 20.65 26.63 18.46
CA TYR A 661 21.13 26.87 19.81
C TYR A 661 22.60 26.46 19.93
N MET A 662 22.92 25.18 19.67
CA MET A 662 24.27 24.64 19.81
C MET A 662 25.29 25.32 18.90
N LEU A 663 24.90 25.74 17.68
CA LEU A 663 25.77 26.53 16.82
C LEU A 663 26.17 27.87 17.44
N LYS A 664 25.33 28.49 18.28
CA LYS A 664 25.46 29.89 18.74
C LYS A 664 25.82 30.07 20.20
N VAL A 665 25.61 29.07 21.04
CA VAL A 665 25.99 29.13 22.47
C VAL A 665 27.51 29.17 22.60
N ARG A 666 27.98 29.98 23.55
CA ARG A 666 29.39 30.30 23.77
C ARG A 666 29.76 30.05 25.22
N ASN A 667 31.02 29.71 25.43
CA ASN A 667 31.63 29.64 26.75
C ASN A 667 31.86 31.07 27.31
N ALA A 668 32.21 31.17 28.59
CA ALA A 668 32.47 32.45 29.25
C ALA A 668 33.65 33.25 28.64
N ASP A 669 34.60 32.55 28.01
CA ASP A 669 35.73 33.12 27.26
C ASP A 669 35.34 33.58 25.82
N GLY A 670 34.06 33.48 25.45
CA GLY A 670 33.55 33.80 24.11
C GLY A 670 33.81 32.73 23.04
N THR A 671 34.47 31.62 23.37
CA THR A 671 34.68 30.51 22.42
C THR A 671 33.39 29.76 22.12
N ARG A 672 33.37 28.96 21.05
CA ARG A 672 32.19 28.14 20.70
C ARG A 672 32.14 26.95 21.65
N MET A 673 31.01 26.77 22.34
CA MET A 673 30.85 25.66 23.28
C MET A 673 30.75 24.31 22.57
N TYR A 674 30.11 24.26 21.40
CA TYR A 674 29.99 23.06 20.58
C TYR A 674 30.72 23.19 19.26
N THR A 675 31.48 22.15 18.92
CA THR A 675 31.98 21.95 17.56
C THR A 675 30.86 21.37 16.68
N VAL A 676 30.96 21.53 15.36
CA VAL A 676 30.01 20.93 14.40
C VAL A 676 29.92 19.41 14.57
N ARG A 677 31.01 18.72 14.94
CA ARG A 677 30.98 17.29 15.26
C ARG A 677 30.17 16.95 16.51
N ASP A 678 30.26 17.75 17.57
CA ASP A 678 29.48 17.51 18.80
C ASP A 678 27.97 17.66 18.51
N ILE A 679 27.61 18.63 17.67
CA ILE A 679 26.23 18.82 17.18
C ILE A 679 25.77 17.60 16.36
N ILE A 680 26.62 17.07 15.48
CA ILE A 680 26.33 15.85 14.71
C ILE A 680 26.15 14.64 15.66
N GLY A 681 27.01 14.49 16.66
CA GLY A 681 26.93 13.46 17.70
C GLY A 681 25.60 13.52 18.46
N LYS A 682 25.25 14.69 19.00
CA LYS A 682 23.99 14.90 19.74
C LYS A 682 22.73 14.65 18.88
N ILE A 683 22.77 14.99 17.59
CA ILE A 683 21.71 14.62 16.64
C ILE A 683 21.65 13.09 16.46
N ASN A 684 22.78 12.40 16.29
CA ASN A 684 22.82 10.96 16.09
C ASN A 684 22.31 10.19 17.31
N GLU A 685 22.68 10.61 18.53
CA GLU A 685 22.15 10.11 19.80
C GLU A 685 20.62 10.27 19.85
N THR A 686 20.12 11.49 19.60
CA THR A 686 18.68 11.76 19.61
C THR A 686 17.93 10.97 18.54
N GLU A 687 18.53 10.78 17.35
CA GLU A 687 17.97 9.89 16.32
C GLU A 687 17.94 8.41 16.73
N ALA A 688 18.90 7.93 17.51
CA ALA A 688 18.88 6.59 18.06
C ALA A 688 17.72 6.42 19.05
N THR A 689 17.55 7.37 19.99
CA THR A 689 16.41 7.39 20.93
C THR A 689 15.07 7.42 20.20
N ILE A 690 14.94 8.26 19.15
CA ILE A 690 13.75 8.30 18.29
C ILE A 690 13.49 6.95 17.59
N ARG A 691 14.53 6.25 17.13
CA ARG A 691 14.38 4.92 16.50
C ARG A 691 13.91 3.87 17.51
N THR A 692 14.42 3.91 18.75
CA THR A 692 13.99 3.01 19.83
C THR A 692 12.54 3.29 20.22
N ALA A 693 12.18 4.54 20.50
CA ALA A 693 10.82 4.95 20.83
C ALA A 693 9.80 4.60 19.71
N LYS A 694 10.22 4.69 18.45
CA LYS A 694 9.38 4.27 17.31
C LYS A 694 9.22 2.75 17.20
N LYS A 695 10.18 1.95 17.67
CA LYS A 695 10.07 0.47 17.72
C LYS A 695 9.20 -0.01 18.86
N SER A 696 9.18 0.70 20.00
CA SER A 696 8.39 0.35 21.19
C SER A 696 6.94 0.87 21.14
N ALA A 697 6.56 1.63 20.12
CA ALA A 697 5.21 2.16 19.99
C ALA A 697 4.19 1.08 19.60
N THR A 698 3.10 0.97 20.36
CA THR A 698 2.01 0.03 20.10
C THR A 698 1.08 0.54 18.98
N LYS A 699 0.19 -0.32 18.48
CA LYS A 699 -0.81 0.08 17.46
C LYS A 699 -1.77 1.16 17.98
N ASP A 700 -2.05 1.17 19.27
CA ASP A 700 -2.99 2.08 19.93
C ASP A 700 -2.36 3.43 20.30
N ALA A 701 -1.02 3.48 20.39
CA ALA A 701 -0.23 4.69 20.63
C ALA A 701 0.93 4.83 19.62
N PRO A 702 0.64 5.03 18.31
CA PRO A 702 1.66 5.08 17.27
C PRO A 702 2.53 6.34 17.34
N PHE A 703 3.85 6.18 17.21
CA PHE A 703 4.83 7.28 17.30
C PHE A 703 4.70 8.28 16.14
N MET A 704 4.38 9.53 16.47
CA MET A 704 4.09 10.62 15.52
C MET A 704 5.25 11.61 15.34
N ALA A 705 5.15 12.45 14.30
CA ALA A 705 6.13 13.51 14.04
C ALA A 705 6.22 14.57 15.17
N LYS A 706 5.15 14.73 15.97
CA LYS A 706 5.13 15.57 17.17
C LYS A 706 6.04 15.04 18.28
N ASP A 707 6.12 13.72 18.45
CA ASP A 707 6.86 13.08 19.53
C ASP A 707 8.37 13.13 19.25
N ALA A 708 8.77 12.95 17.99
CA ALA A 708 10.12 13.24 17.54
C ALA A 708 10.54 14.70 17.76
N LYS A 709 9.60 15.67 17.64
CA LYS A 709 9.87 17.08 17.90
C LYS A 709 9.96 17.36 19.41
N ALA A 710 9.16 16.68 20.24
CA ALA A 710 9.24 16.75 21.69
C ALA A 710 10.62 16.28 22.17
N LEU A 711 11.11 15.13 21.73
CA LEU A 711 12.44 14.63 22.09
C LEU A 711 13.57 15.64 21.75
N TYR A 712 13.53 16.30 20.59
CA TYR A 712 14.49 17.37 20.25
C TYR A 712 14.29 18.67 21.06
N ASN A 713 13.08 18.96 21.54
CA ASN A 713 12.85 20.08 22.46
C ASN A 713 13.38 19.77 23.86
N ASN A 714 13.16 18.56 24.39
CA ASN A 714 13.68 18.14 25.70
C ASN A 714 15.20 18.27 25.77
N VAL A 715 15.91 17.78 24.74
CA VAL A 715 17.38 17.95 24.65
C VAL A 715 17.77 19.44 24.54
N LEU A 716 16.99 20.27 23.83
CA LEU A 716 17.24 21.71 23.80
C LEU A 716 17.02 22.37 25.17
N GLU A 717 15.99 21.98 25.91
CA GLU A 717 15.63 22.54 27.21
C GLU A 717 16.65 22.13 28.28
N GLU A 718 17.13 20.88 28.26
CA GLU A 718 18.28 20.42 29.05
C GLU A 718 19.52 21.28 28.79
N GLN A 719 19.87 21.51 27.52
CA GLN A 719 21.04 22.28 27.12
C GLN A 719 20.91 23.77 27.48
N VAL A 720 19.71 24.36 27.36
CA VAL A 720 19.41 25.72 27.82
C VAL A 720 19.46 25.83 29.35
N SER A 721 19.08 24.77 30.07
CA SER A 721 19.18 24.72 31.54
C SER A 721 20.65 24.63 32.00
N GLN A 722 21.48 23.84 31.31
CA GLN A 722 22.89 23.65 31.62
C GLN A 722 23.78 24.86 31.22
N HIS A 723 23.43 25.57 30.14
CA HIS A 723 24.31 26.56 29.51
C HIS A 723 23.67 27.94 29.28
N GLY A 724 22.46 28.15 29.78
CA GLY A 724 21.73 29.41 29.69
C GLY A 724 21.06 29.67 28.34
N ALA A 725 20.17 30.66 28.31
CA ALA A 725 19.51 31.09 27.09
C ALA A 725 20.44 31.94 26.20
N LEU A 726 20.29 31.82 24.86
CA LEU A 726 21.01 32.69 23.93
C LEU A 726 20.68 34.18 24.20
N PRO A 727 21.68 35.09 24.11
CA PRO A 727 21.42 36.52 24.18
C PRO A 727 20.36 36.94 23.16
N ARG A 728 19.33 37.67 23.59
CA ARG A 728 18.38 38.28 22.67
C ARG A 728 19.13 39.30 21.83
N ALA A 729 19.16 39.11 20.51
CA ALA A 729 19.64 40.14 19.60
C ALA A 729 18.84 41.43 19.84
N LYS A 730 19.52 42.52 20.17
CA LYS A 730 18.91 43.86 20.11
C LYS A 730 18.39 44.02 18.67
N LYS A 731 17.13 44.42 18.53
CA LYS A 731 16.59 44.77 17.20
C LYS A 731 17.41 45.97 16.71
N ALA A 732 18.11 45.78 15.60
CA ALA A 732 18.54 46.86 14.72
C ALA A 732 17.35 47.23 13.82
#